data_AF-A0A923XUB8-F1
#
_entry.id   AF-A0A923XUB8-F1
#
_cell.length_a   1.000
_cell.length_b   1.000
_cell.length_c   1.000
_cell.angle_alpha   90.00
_cell.angle_beta   90.00
_cell.angle_gamma   90.00
#
_symmetry.space_group_name_H-M   'P 1'
#
loop_
_entity.id
_entity.type
_entity.pdbx_description
1 polymer ?
#
loop_
_entity_poly.entity_id
_entity_poly.type
_entity_poly.pdbx_seq_one_letter_code
_entity_poly.pdbx_strand_id
1 'polypeptide(L)'
;MNKGSNILLTGVTGFVGKVVLEELVRRKTELSIDTIYVLIREKTNRRTNEKTSAPDRFNNEVASSACFSNLALNWSKSVKIVSGDLTLVDFGMDSLTSSNLQKELNKIINCAASVEFNLPLADAAASNITSALNVLEFARKCGLLDSFVNVSTAYVSPHPGEGVKIPEELVNLPFDPELIYQSILSGTANEKELMAKTGHPNTYTFTKCISEQLLSRRKGNIPLAIVRPSIISASWQYPHPGWIDSYAAFAGFVSLIGSGLLKCIEAQENTILDIVPCDDVSNRVINTAFWHESKGVRPLIQHVVSGINRGCRIGNCVTGIESYFQRNPVHKLAKVSRISNGKSIRFENFISHTIPSTLAEKWFGLMKQPKQQRQVKTLSNRIKYLNKAFPYFTHNSFHFEASTPLIMPLDDKQYIEMVCSGVHEHLMKHKSGETILAGDKHKHPKRDLKWVTQQPHGNVAIRLASYVVRKGLRKCTDSITFDRKSFENAMTEVDSGNLLVIVPNHRSYMDFILCSYLFFSHPDLNIPIPQIAAANDFANIPFLGWFFKQTYAFYIQRGQGKEDPKLKQKIQTLVDQNQTLEFFIEGARSRSRQFLKPKRGLLRALQNTGIPCTILPISISYDLIPEERSFLSELRAVNKKKMKLRSLMKWTSRMIAGKVNLGRVHITCGAPVIMGSQTDVHQVSKDVMQELQDKTSVSSFHLRSFLHHHPVNGIDLEWMIQSIIDRGGNFIESPLKNIASVHPINELTMRYHWIHYFYSDLLKIWPKHPVLEHHISENGYNLDFIKEYSNLDSEAKVDIRLNNFLYEVFEPLTKEYKRILAIALKNNGNLATANELVKKLPNSFLPFVEEALAALVKHGIIKENDTKNGFIAGSKWLDADNFYEACNLIKNKSLQGRSK
;
A
#
# COMPACT_ATOMS: atom_id res chain seq x y z
N MET A 1 -33.13 28.84 -9.72
CA MET A 1 -32.54 27.50 -9.54
C MET A 1 -31.22 27.50 -10.28
N ASN A 2 -30.07 27.42 -9.58
CA ASN A 2 -28.78 27.29 -10.26
C ASN A 2 -28.78 25.94 -10.99
N LYS A 3 -28.66 25.95 -12.31
CA LYS A 3 -28.45 24.73 -13.10
C LYS A 3 -27.12 24.12 -12.67
N GLY A 4 -27.09 22.82 -12.41
CA GLY A 4 -25.86 22.14 -12.02
C GLY A 4 -24.83 22.10 -13.17
N SER A 5 -23.57 21.85 -12.81
CA SER A 5 -22.44 21.88 -13.75
C SER A 5 -22.19 20.51 -14.38
N ASN A 6 -22.10 20.48 -15.71
CA ASN A 6 -21.68 19.31 -16.49
C ASN A 6 -20.33 19.62 -17.12
N ILE A 7 -19.30 18.91 -16.66
CA ILE A 7 -17.90 19.26 -16.90
C ILE A 7 -17.26 18.22 -17.80
N LEU A 8 -16.54 18.65 -18.84
CA LEU A 8 -15.60 17.80 -19.57
C LEU A 8 -14.17 18.07 -19.10
N LEU A 9 -13.54 17.08 -18.49
CA LEU A 9 -12.14 17.09 -18.09
C LEU A 9 -11.30 16.23 -19.05
N THR A 10 -10.27 16.83 -19.65
CA THR A 10 -9.27 16.11 -20.46
C THR A 10 -7.96 15.93 -19.68
N GLY A 11 -7.13 14.98 -20.11
CA GLY A 11 -5.79 14.81 -19.53
C GLY A 11 -5.76 14.16 -18.15
N VAL A 12 -6.85 13.52 -17.73
CA VAL A 12 -7.04 12.91 -16.40
C VAL A 12 -6.02 11.82 -16.07
N THR A 13 -5.39 11.19 -17.06
CA THR A 13 -4.35 10.18 -16.83
C THR A 13 -3.01 10.80 -16.40
N GLY A 14 -2.84 12.11 -16.62
CA GLY A 14 -1.65 12.87 -16.23
C GLY A 14 -1.71 13.39 -14.79
N PHE A 15 -0.55 13.80 -14.27
CA PHE A 15 -0.36 14.27 -12.88
C PHE A 15 -1.38 15.34 -12.46
N VAL A 16 -1.43 16.47 -13.18
CA VAL A 16 -2.36 17.58 -12.87
C VAL A 16 -3.82 17.17 -13.06
N GLY A 17 -4.11 16.40 -14.12
CA GLY A 17 -5.47 15.95 -14.41
C GLY A 17 -6.07 15.09 -13.30
N LYS A 18 -5.26 14.29 -12.60
CA LYS A 18 -5.71 13.52 -11.43
C LYS A 18 -6.09 14.42 -10.26
N VAL A 19 -5.26 15.41 -9.94
CA VAL A 19 -5.54 16.35 -8.83
C VAL A 19 -6.76 17.20 -9.13
N VAL A 20 -6.91 17.68 -10.37
CA VAL A 20 -8.12 18.39 -10.81
C VAL A 20 -9.36 17.51 -10.66
N LEU A 21 -9.29 16.23 -11.07
CA LEU A 21 -10.41 15.31 -10.87
C LEU A 21 -10.72 15.09 -9.39
N GLU A 22 -9.69 14.86 -8.57
CA GLU A 22 -9.83 14.65 -7.13
C GLU A 22 -10.54 15.84 -6.49
N GLU A 23 -10.09 17.06 -6.80
CA GLU A 23 -10.67 18.27 -6.23
C GLU A 23 -12.11 18.51 -6.73
N LEU A 24 -12.41 18.26 -8.01
CA LEU A 24 -13.79 18.34 -8.53
C LEU A 24 -14.72 17.36 -7.81
N VAL A 25 -14.25 16.14 -7.54
CA VAL A 25 -15.05 15.13 -6.83
C VAL A 25 -15.19 15.47 -5.34
N ARG A 26 -14.11 15.91 -4.70
CA ARG A 26 -14.10 16.35 -3.29
C ARG A 26 -15.02 17.55 -3.06
N ARG A 27 -15.04 18.50 -4.00
CA ARG A 27 -15.84 19.73 -3.95
C ARG A 27 -17.15 19.62 -4.76
N LYS A 28 -17.59 18.40 -5.11
CA LYS A 28 -18.75 18.18 -6.00
C LYS A 28 -20.01 18.92 -5.53
N THR A 29 -20.31 18.82 -4.23
CA THR A 29 -21.48 19.47 -3.60
C THR A 29 -21.31 20.99 -3.54
N GLU A 30 -20.14 21.47 -3.11
CA GLU A 30 -19.81 22.89 -3.01
C GLU A 30 -19.98 23.59 -4.37
N LEU A 31 -19.49 22.96 -5.43
CA LEU A 31 -19.47 23.48 -6.79
C LEU A 31 -20.76 23.17 -7.57
N SER A 32 -21.78 22.56 -6.94
CA SER A 32 -23.04 22.16 -7.59
C SER A 32 -22.82 21.39 -8.90
N ILE A 33 -21.95 20.38 -8.87
CA ILE A 33 -21.59 19.58 -10.04
C ILE A 33 -22.57 18.40 -10.19
N ASP A 34 -23.20 18.30 -11.36
CA ASP A 34 -24.09 17.18 -11.69
C ASP A 34 -23.26 15.99 -12.18
N THR A 35 -22.52 16.21 -13.27
CA THR A 35 -21.76 15.17 -13.98
C THR A 35 -20.35 15.62 -14.33
N ILE A 36 -19.37 14.75 -14.06
CA ILE A 36 -17.98 14.91 -14.51
C ILE A 36 -17.72 13.89 -15.63
N TYR A 37 -17.51 14.37 -16.84
CA TYR A 37 -17.07 13.59 -17.99
C TYR A 37 -15.55 13.61 -18.06
N VAL A 38 -14.91 12.44 -18.15
CA VAL A 38 -13.46 12.34 -18.36
C VAL A 38 -13.15 11.74 -19.72
N LEU A 39 -12.41 12.49 -20.54
CA LEU A 39 -11.98 12.03 -21.85
C LEU A 39 -10.67 11.26 -21.76
N ILE A 40 -10.67 9.99 -22.18
CA ILE A 40 -9.52 9.11 -22.14
C ILE A 40 -9.31 8.46 -23.50
N ARG A 41 -8.08 8.60 -24.02
CA ARG A 41 -7.65 7.96 -25.26
C ARG A 41 -7.48 6.46 -25.07
N GLU A 42 -7.93 5.63 -25.99
CA GLU A 42 -7.58 4.19 -25.99
C GLU A 42 -6.10 3.97 -26.28
N LYS A 43 -5.53 2.89 -25.76
CA LYS A 43 -4.11 2.58 -25.93
C LYS A 43 -3.93 1.24 -26.62
N THR A 44 -3.15 1.23 -27.70
CA THR A 44 -2.72 -0.01 -28.36
C THR A 44 -1.29 -0.34 -27.95
N ASN A 45 -1.07 -1.54 -27.41
CA ASN A 45 0.27 -2.04 -27.13
C ASN A 45 0.99 -2.36 -28.45
N ARG A 46 2.01 -1.57 -28.79
CA ARG A 46 2.76 -1.73 -30.06
C ARG A 46 3.46 -3.08 -30.22
N ARG A 47 3.66 -3.87 -29.16
CA ARG A 47 4.35 -5.17 -29.21
C ARG A 47 3.38 -6.34 -29.32
N THR A 48 2.23 -6.25 -28.65
CA THR A 48 1.24 -7.35 -28.59
C THR A 48 0.00 -7.07 -29.44
N ASN A 49 -0.15 -5.84 -29.97
CA ASN A 49 -1.35 -5.32 -30.62
C ASN A 49 -2.63 -5.34 -29.76
N GLU A 50 -2.51 -5.62 -28.47
CA GLU A 50 -3.64 -5.57 -27.53
C GLU A 50 -4.10 -4.13 -27.32
N LYS A 51 -5.41 -3.91 -27.35
CA LYS A 51 -6.04 -2.63 -27.05
C LYS A 51 -6.50 -2.59 -25.61
N THR A 52 -6.23 -1.50 -24.91
CA THR A 52 -6.77 -1.19 -23.59
C THR A 52 -7.85 -0.14 -23.74
N SER A 53 -9.06 -0.46 -23.28
CA SER A 53 -10.22 0.42 -23.38
C SER A 53 -10.08 1.67 -22.49
N ALA A 54 -10.83 2.73 -22.79
CA ALA A 54 -10.85 3.93 -21.95
C ALA A 54 -11.28 3.63 -20.49
N PRO A 55 -12.32 2.81 -20.21
CA PRO A 55 -12.66 2.38 -18.85
C PRO A 55 -11.55 1.62 -18.14
N ASP A 56 -10.86 0.69 -18.83
CA ASP A 56 -9.75 -0.05 -18.22
C ASP A 56 -8.58 0.87 -17.89
N ARG A 57 -8.29 1.85 -18.76
CA ARG A 57 -7.28 2.87 -18.47
C ARG A 57 -7.67 3.74 -17.30
N PHE A 58 -8.94 4.15 -17.18
CA PHE A 58 -9.42 4.88 -16.01
C PHE A 58 -9.19 4.07 -14.73
N ASN A 59 -9.64 2.83 -14.68
CA ASN A 59 -9.51 1.98 -13.50
C ASN A 59 -8.03 1.75 -13.13
N ASN A 60 -7.19 1.45 -14.13
CA ASN A 60 -5.79 1.08 -13.90
C ASN A 60 -4.85 2.26 -13.68
N GLU A 61 -5.07 3.40 -14.34
CA GLU A 61 -4.14 4.54 -14.32
C GLU A 61 -4.62 5.71 -13.46
N VAL A 62 -5.95 5.83 -13.25
CA VAL A 62 -6.58 6.92 -12.50
C VAL A 62 -7.14 6.40 -11.18
N ALA A 63 -8.14 5.52 -11.19
CA ALA A 63 -8.85 5.09 -9.98
C ALA A 63 -7.96 4.34 -8.97
N SER A 64 -6.94 3.62 -9.47
CA SER A 64 -5.94 2.94 -8.64
C SER A 64 -4.87 3.87 -8.02
N SER A 65 -4.88 5.15 -8.37
CA SER A 65 -3.91 6.12 -7.88
C SER A 65 -4.17 6.47 -6.42
N ALA A 66 -3.10 6.59 -5.63
CA ALA A 66 -3.18 7.07 -4.25
C ALA A 66 -3.74 8.50 -4.15
N CYS A 67 -3.80 9.23 -5.27
CA CYS A 67 -4.44 10.55 -5.36
C CYS A 67 -5.85 10.54 -4.79
N PHE A 68 -6.59 9.45 -4.96
CA PHE A 68 -8.01 9.39 -4.60
C PHE A 68 -8.23 8.65 -3.26
N SER A 69 -7.17 8.41 -2.49
CA SER A 69 -7.21 7.60 -1.26
C SER A 69 -8.08 8.20 -0.15
N ASN A 70 -8.24 9.52 -0.13
CA ASN A 70 -9.06 10.24 0.85
C ASN A 70 -10.52 10.44 0.40
N LEU A 71 -10.89 9.99 -0.80
CA LEU A 71 -12.28 10.05 -1.29
C LEU A 71 -13.08 8.81 -0.84
N ALA A 72 -14.40 8.93 -0.83
CA ALA A 72 -15.29 7.80 -0.55
C ALA A 72 -15.07 6.64 -1.54
N LEU A 73 -15.16 5.38 -1.10
CA LEU A 73 -14.85 4.18 -1.89
C LEU A 73 -15.56 4.09 -3.26
N ASN A 74 -16.74 4.71 -3.40
CA ASN A 74 -17.54 4.70 -4.62
C ASN A 74 -17.45 6.00 -5.44
N TRP A 75 -16.48 6.87 -5.17
CA TRP A 75 -16.33 8.17 -5.83
C TRP A 75 -16.29 8.06 -7.35
N SER A 76 -15.71 6.98 -7.89
CA SER A 76 -15.57 6.72 -9.32
C SER A 76 -16.91 6.59 -10.05
N LYS A 77 -17.99 6.21 -9.34
CA LYS A 77 -19.35 6.15 -9.89
C LYS A 77 -19.91 7.53 -10.24
N SER A 78 -19.33 8.59 -9.68
CA SER A 78 -19.73 9.98 -9.95
C SER A 78 -19.12 10.54 -11.25
N VAL A 79 -18.29 9.74 -11.94
CA VAL A 79 -17.56 10.12 -13.14
C VAL A 79 -18.02 9.28 -14.33
N LYS A 80 -18.29 9.93 -15.48
CA LYS A 80 -18.60 9.27 -16.74
C LYS A 80 -17.37 9.27 -17.65
N ILE A 81 -17.02 8.10 -18.16
CA ILE A 81 -15.80 7.91 -18.98
C ILE A 81 -16.18 8.01 -20.45
N VAL A 82 -15.45 8.84 -21.20
CA VAL A 82 -15.64 9.05 -22.63
C VAL A 82 -14.36 8.65 -23.37
N SER A 83 -14.48 7.76 -24.35
CA SER A 83 -13.35 7.39 -25.22
C SER A 83 -13.13 8.48 -26.27
N GLY A 84 -11.89 8.95 -26.44
CA GLY A 84 -11.57 9.89 -27.50
C GLY A 84 -10.10 10.35 -27.54
N ASP A 85 -9.69 10.84 -28.71
CA ASP A 85 -8.36 11.36 -29.01
C ASP A 85 -8.46 12.82 -29.44
N LEU A 86 -7.91 13.73 -28.64
CA LEU A 86 -7.97 15.17 -28.89
C LEU A 86 -7.32 15.59 -30.22
N THR A 87 -6.44 14.77 -30.80
CA THR A 87 -5.83 15.06 -32.10
C THR A 87 -6.81 14.95 -33.27
N LEU A 88 -7.98 14.33 -33.06
CA LEU A 88 -9.01 14.11 -34.07
C LEU A 88 -10.17 15.13 -33.93
N VAL A 89 -10.86 15.37 -35.05
CA VAL A 89 -12.10 16.16 -35.08
C VAL A 89 -13.15 15.50 -34.19
N ASP A 90 -13.84 16.30 -33.37
CA ASP A 90 -14.79 15.84 -32.35
C ASP A 90 -14.25 14.67 -31.50
N PHE A 91 -12.93 14.71 -31.25
CA PHE A 91 -12.16 13.74 -30.49
C PHE A 91 -12.24 12.29 -31.01
N GLY A 92 -12.65 12.09 -32.27
CA GLY A 92 -12.89 10.77 -32.84
C GLY A 92 -14.09 10.03 -32.25
N MET A 93 -14.99 10.75 -31.56
CA MET A 93 -16.23 10.20 -31.04
C MET A 93 -17.25 9.98 -32.16
N ASP A 94 -18.18 9.05 -31.96
CA ASP A 94 -19.34 8.93 -32.84
C ASP A 94 -20.27 10.15 -32.72
N SER A 95 -21.06 10.39 -33.76
CA SER A 95 -21.93 11.57 -33.88
C SER A 95 -22.97 11.67 -32.77
N LEU A 96 -23.46 10.54 -32.25
CA LEU A 96 -24.45 10.51 -31.17
C LEU A 96 -23.80 10.93 -29.85
N THR A 97 -22.67 10.31 -29.47
CA THR A 97 -21.92 10.66 -28.26
C THR A 97 -21.49 12.13 -28.28
N SER A 98 -20.93 12.59 -29.40
CA SER A 98 -20.50 13.98 -29.58
C SER A 98 -21.66 14.96 -29.44
N SER A 99 -22.80 14.71 -30.11
CA SER A 99 -23.98 15.58 -30.04
C SER A 99 -24.59 15.62 -28.63
N ASN A 100 -24.62 14.49 -27.92
CA ASN A 100 -25.14 14.44 -26.55
C ASN A 100 -24.28 15.27 -25.60
N LEU A 101 -22.95 15.13 -25.66
CA LEU A 101 -22.04 15.94 -24.86
C LEU A 101 -22.18 17.44 -25.17
N GLN A 102 -22.25 17.80 -26.45
CA GLN A 102 -22.41 19.20 -26.87
C GLN A 102 -23.70 19.86 -26.33
N LYS A 103 -24.77 19.08 -26.13
CA LYS A 103 -26.04 19.59 -25.57
C LYS A 103 -26.02 19.77 -24.06
N GLU A 104 -25.22 18.98 -23.34
CA GLU A 104 -25.24 18.93 -21.87
C GLU A 104 -24.14 19.77 -21.21
N LEU A 105 -22.97 19.85 -21.85
CA LEU A 105 -21.78 20.47 -21.26
C LEU A 105 -21.92 21.98 -21.12
N ASN A 106 -21.62 22.47 -19.92
CA ASN A 106 -21.49 23.91 -19.64
C ASN A 106 -20.06 24.32 -19.25
N LYS A 107 -19.19 23.37 -18.88
CA LYS A 107 -17.78 23.65 -18.57
C LYS A 107 -16.83 22.68 -19.26
N ILE A 108 -15.71 23.19 -19.77
CA ILE A 108 -14.61 22.40 -20.33
C ILE A 108 -13.31 22.76 -19.61
N ILE A 109 -12.59 21.76 -19.10
CA ILE A 109 -11.28 21.91 -18.48
C ILE A 109 -10.28 21.05 -19.26
N ASN A 110 -9.38 21.71 -20.00
CA ASN A 110 -8.36 21.05 -20.81
C ASN A 110 -7.01 21.02 -20.11
N CYS A 111 -6.69 19.90 -19.47
CA CYS A 111 -5.37 19.63 -18.86
C CYS A 111 -4.46 18.78 -19.76
N ALA A 112 -4.94 18.32 -20.91
CA ALA A 112 -4.16 17.46 -21.80
C ALA A 112 -3.05 18.24 -22.53
N ALA A 113 -1.81 17.76 -22.39
CA ALA A 113 -0.66 18.23 -23.13
C ALA A 113 0.47 17.21 -23.07
N SER A 114 1.38 17.25 -24.04
CA SER A 114 2.69 16.64 -23.87
C SER A 114 3.66 17.64 -23.27
N VAL A 115 4.37 17.23 -22.21
CA VAL A 115 5.36 18.03 -21.48
C VAL A 115 6.81 17.64 -21.82
N GLU A 116 7.00 16.84 -22.86
CA GLU A 116 8.32 16.38 -23.31
C GLU A 116 9.04 17.48 -24.11
N PHE A 117 10.24 17.87 -23.69
CA PHE A 117 10.99 18.99 -24.31
C PHE A 117 11.68 18.64 -25.63
N ASN A 118 11.72 17.36 -25.98
CA ASN A 118 12.48 16.83 -27.12
C ASN A 118 11.59 16.12 -28.15
N LEU A 119 10.28 16.33 -28.11
CA LEU A 119 9.40 15.86 -29.17
C LEU A 119 9.73 16.60 -30.47
N PRO A 120 9.73 15.89 -31.62
CA PRO A 120 9.77 16.53 -32.93
C PRO A 120 8.67 17.59 -33.04
N LEU A 121 8.98 18.72 -33.70
CA LEU A 121 8.06 19.85 -33.80
C LEU A 121 6.63 19.47 -34.26
N ALA A 122 6.50 18.58 -35.24
CA ALA A 122 5.19 18.13 -35.74
C ALA A 122 4.38 17.37 -34.67
N ASP A 123 5.02 16.46 -33.92
CA ASP A 123 4.37 15.71 -32.85
C ASP A 123 3.98 16.62 -31.68
N ALA A 124 4.86 17.57 -31.33
CA ALA A 124 4.58 18.59 -30.31
C ALA A 124 3.41 19.49 -30.73
N ALA A 125 3.35 19.91 -31.99
CA ALA A 125 2.26 20.71 -32.53
C ALA A 125 0.93 19.94 -32.55
N ALA A 126 0.93 18.67 -32.97
CA ALA A 126 -0.26 17.83 -32.92
C ALA A 126 -0.80 17.69 -31.48
N SER A 127 0.10 17.45 -30.52
CA SER A 127 -0.27 17.26 -29.12
C SER A 127 -0.68 18.54 -28.39
N ASN A 128 -0.08 19.70 -28.69
CA ASN A 128 -0.25 20.92 -27.89
C ASN A 128 -1.03 22.03 -28.60
N ILE A 129 -0.96 22.10 -29.93
CA ILE A 129 -1.66 23.10 -30.75
C ILE A 129 -2.94 22.49 -31.31
N THR A 130 -2.82 21.47 -32.17
CA THR A 130 -3.98 20.86 -32.87
C THR A 130 -5.02 20.35 -31.86
N SER A 131 -4.57 19.66 -30.82
CA SER A 131 -5.46 19.16 -29.77
C SER A 131 -6.23 20.28 -29.05
N ALA A 132 -5.57 21.39 -28.72
CA ALA A 132 -6.22 22.53 -28.07
C ALA A 132 -7.21 23.24 -29.01
N LEU A 133 -6.87 23.35 -30.29
CA LEU A 133 -7.77 23.89 -31.31
C LEU A 133 -8.99 23.00 -31.53
N ASN A 134 -8.83 21.68 -31.55
CA ASN A 134 -9.96 20.75 -31.63
C ASN A 134 -10.90 20.87 -30.43
N VAL A 135 -10.36 21.08 -29.21
CA VAL A 135 -11.19 21.37 -28.03
C VAL A 135 -11.93 22.68 -28.19
N LEU A 136 -11.30 23.72 -28.74
CA LEU A 136 -11.96 24.99 -29.04
C LEU A 136 -13.08 24.82 -30.09
N GLU A 137 -12.86 24.05 -31.16
CA GLU A 137 -13.89 23.75 -32.16
C GLU A 137 -15.07 22.99 -31.55
N PHE A 138 -14.80 22.00 -30.69
CA PHE A 138 -15.83 21.27 -29.96
C PHE A 138 -16.60 22.18 -28.99
N ALA A 139 -15.90 23.07 -28.29
CA ALA A 139 -16.48 24.07 -27.40
C ALA A 139 -17.46 25.00 -28.12
N ARG A 140 -17.19 25.37 -29.38
CA ARG A 140 -18.12 26.18 -30.19
C ARG A 140 -19.45 25.50 -30.48
N LYS A 141 -19.47 24.17 -30.51
CA LYS A 141 -20.68 23.38 -30.72
C LYS A 141 -21.49 23.20 -29.43
N CYS A 142 -20.93 23.56 -28.27
CA CYS A 142 -21.58 23.42 -26.96
C CYS A 142 -22.48 24.62 -26.66
N GLY A 143 -23.80 24.46 -26.82
CA GLY A 143 -24.76 25.57 -26.70
C GLY A 143 -24.94 26.14 -25.29
N LEU A 144 -24.54 25.39 -24.25
CA LEU A 144 -24.66 25.80 -22.84
C LEU A 144 -23.32 26.22 -22.22
N LEU A 145 -22.24 26.28 -23.02
CA LEU A 145 -20.90 26.53 -22.51
C LEU A 145 -20.78 27.92 -21.88
N ASP A 146 -20.46 27.97 -20.59
CA ASP A 146 -20.20 29.20 -19.86
C ASP A 146 -18.73 29.36 -19.44
N SER A 147 -17.92 28.30 -19.52
CA SER A 147 -16.49 28.35 -19.21
C SER A 147 -15.66 27.31 -19.99
N PHE A 148 -14.52 27.74 -20.53
CA PHE A 148 -13.48 26.88 -21.08
C PHE A 148 -12.12 27.27 -20.50
N VAL A 149 -11.52 26.39 -19.69
CA VAL A 149 -10.18 26.58 -19.13
C VAL A 149 -9.17 25.72 -19.89
N ASN A 150 -8.11 26.33 -20.39
CA ASN A 150 -6.99 25.65 -21.04
C ASN A 150 -5.71 25.80 -20.20
N VAL A 151 -5.11 24.67 -19.80
CA VAL A 151 -3.86 24.67 -19.04
C VAL A 151 -2.66 24.80 -19.98
N SER A 152 -1.86 25.83 -19.75
CA SER A 152 -0.63 26.14 -20.46
C SER A 152 0.58 26.06 -19.51
N THR A 153 1.55 26.97 -19.62
CA THR A 153 2.71 27.06 -18.73
C THR A 153 3.18 28.50 -18.61
N ALA A 154 3.72 28.90 -17.46
CA ALA A 154 4.32 30.22 -17.28
C ALA A 154 5.54 30.43 -18.20
N TYR A 155 6.17 29.34 -18.65
CA TYR A 155 7.35 29.35 -19.52
C TYR A 155 7.03 29.51 -21.02
N VAL A 156 5.81 29.93 -21.39
CA VAL A 156 5.51 30.34 -22.77
C VAL A 156 6.23 31.63 -23.17
N SER A 157 6.64 32.44 -22.20
CA SER A 157 7.46 33.63 -22.44
C SER A 157 8.93 33.24 -22.47
N PRO A 158 9.65 33.50 -23.58
CA PRO A 158 11.11 33.50 -23.57
C PRO A 158 11.64 34.39 -22.45
N HIS A 159 12.79 34.04 -21.89
CA HIS A 159 13.41 34.82 -20.82
C HIS A 159 13.67 36.27 -21.30
N PRO A 160 13.06 37.27 -20.67
CA PRO A 160 13.09 38.66 -21.14
C PRO A 160 14.36 39.43 -20.72
N GLY A 161 15.30 38.78 -20.04
CA GLY A 161 16.43 39.42 -19.36
C GLY A 161 16.26 39.45 -17.85
N GLU A 162 17.39 39.52 -17.14
CA GLU A 162 17.40 39.47 -15.67
C GLU A 162 16.65 40.66 -15.05
N GLY A 163 15.82 40.37 -14.05
CA GLY A 163 15.00 41.36 -13.34
C GLY A 163 13.77 41.87 -14.09
N VAL A 164 13.60 41.53 -15.38
CA VAL A 164 12.44 41.94 -16.18
C VAL A 164 11.22 41.09 -15.82
N LYS A 165 10.12 41.78 -15.55
CA LYS A 165 8.86 41.16 -15.13
C LYS A 165 8.09 40.56 -16.31
N ILE A 166 7.42 39.44 -16.06
CA ILE A 166 6.62 38.70 -17.05
C ILE A 166 5.14 38.80 -16.65
N PRO A 167 4.34 39.65 -17.35
CA PRO A 167 2.94 39.86 -17.01
C PRO A 167 2.03 38.74 -17.53
N GLU A 168 0.78 38.72 -17.04
CA GLU A 168 -0.30 37.82 -17.47
C GLU A 168 -0.88 38.25 -18.84
N GLU A 169 -0.01 38.39 -19.84
CA GLU A 169 -0.37 38.82 -21.19
C GLU A 169 0.09 37.80 -22.25
N LEU A 170 -0.44 37.93 -23.47
CA LEU A 170 0.03 37.15 -24.60
C LEU A 170 1.44 37.60 -24.99
N VAL A 171 2.29 36.62 -25.31
CA VAL A 171 3.66 36.88 -25.76
C VAL A 171 3.61 37.59 -27.12
N ASN A 172 4.39 38.67 -27.27
CA ASN A 172 4.54 39.32 -28.57
C ASN A 172 5.45 38.47 -29.47
N LEU A 173 4.93 37.99 -30.60
CA LEU A 173 5.68 37.16 -31.55
C LEU A 173 6.16 37.98 -32.76
N PRO A 174 7.36 37.70 -33.28
CA PRO A 174 7.90 38.41 -34.44
C PRO A 174 7.29 37.97 -35.78
N PHE A 175 6.27 37.11 -35.76
CA PHE A 175 5.65 36.54 -36.96
C PHE A 175 4.19 36.18 -36.69
N ASP A 176 3.48 35.85 -37.78
CA ASP A 176 2.11 35.38 -37.70
C ASP A 176 2.05 33.91 -37.21
N PRO A 177 1.45 33.62 -36.03
CA PRO A 177 1.30 32.27 -35.51
C PRO A 177 0.51 31.33 -36.44
N GLU A 178 -0.40 31.87 -37.27
CA GLU A 178 -1.18 31.06 -38.21
C GLU A 178 -0.29 30.51 -39.32
N LEU A 179 0.54 31.36 -39.94
CA LEU A 179 1.48 30.94 -40.97
C LEU A 179 2.48 29.90 -40.45
N ILE A 180 2.95 30.08 -39.20
CA ILE A 180 3.83 29.11 -38.56
C ILE A 180 3.13 27.76 -38.39
N TYR A 181 1.91 27.76 -37.87
CA TYR A 181 1.17 26.51 -37.69
C TYR A 181 0.93 25.79 -39.02
N GLN A 182 0.56 26.52 -40.08
CA GLN A 182 0.43 25.94 -41.43
C GLN A 182 1.76 25.35 -41.93
N SER A 183 2.88 26.05 -41.72
CA SER A 183 4.20 25.56 -42.12
C SER A 183 4.62 24.27 -41.39
N ILE A 184 4.18 24.10 -40.12
CA ILE A 184 4.40 22.87 -39.36
C ILE A 184 3.57 21.74 -39.93
N LEU A 185 2.28 21.99 -40.22
CA LEU A 185 1.39 20.99 -40.82
C LEU A 185 1.83 20.55 -42.21
N SER A 186 2.36 21.47 -43.03
CA SER A 186 2.90 21.14 -44.35
C SER A 186 4.32 20.54 -44.32
N GLY A 187 4.93 20.41 -43.13
CA GLY A 187 6.28 19.86 -42.97
C GLY A 187 7.41 20.75 -43.51
N THR A 188 7.14 22.03 -43.77
CA THR A 188 8.12 23.00 -44.30
C THR A 188 8.79 23.83 -43.20
N ALA A 189 8.26 23.78 -41.96
CA ALA A 189 8.81 24.48 -40.81
C ALA A 189 10.22 23.99 -40.43
N ASN A 190 11.14 24.94 -40.23
CA ASN A 190 12.46 24.66 -39.66
C ASN A 190 12.47 24.92 -38.14
N GLU A 191 12.48 23.85 -37.34
CA GLU A 191 12.46 23.91 -35.88
C GLU A 191 13.55 24.82 -35.30
N LYS A 192 14.80 24.68 -35.76
CA LYS A 192 15.94 25.46 -35.22
C LYS A 192 15.80 26.94 -35.51
N GLU A 193 15.34 27.29 -36.72
CA GLU A 193 15.14 28.68 -37.12
C GLU A 193 14.02 29.34 -36.32
N LEU A 194 12.88 28.65 -36.15
CA LEU A 194 11.74 29.17 -35.39
C LEU A 194 12.09 29.40 -33.91
N MET A 195 12.81 28.46 -33.30
CA MET A 195 13.26 28.60 -31.93
C MET A 195 14.27 29.74 -31.77
N ALA A 196 15.21 29.89 -32.71
CA ALA A 196 16.17 30.98 -32.69
C ALA A 196 15.50 32.36 -32.84
N LYS A 197 14.53 32.49 -33.75
CA LYS A 197 13.79 33.75 -33.97
C LYS A 197 12.90 34.14 -32.80
N THR A 198 12.36 33.16 -32.07
CA THR A 198 11.47 33.44 -30.93
C THR A 198 12.16 33.44 -29.57
N GLY A 199 13.38 32.90 -29.47
CA GLY A 199 14.08 32.77 -28.19
C GLY A 199 13.57 31.64 -27.29
N HIS A 200 12.66 30.78 -27.77
CA HIS A 200 12.18 29.64 -26.97
C HIS A 200 13.25 28.53 -26.88
N PRO A 201 13.47 27.94 -25.69
CA PRO A 201 14.54 26.96 -25.47
C PRO A 201 14.22 25.54 -25.96
N ASN A 202 12.94 25.20 -26.10
CA ASN A 202 12.49 23.86 -26.48
C ASN A 202 11.15 23.90 -27.26
N THR A 203 10.80 22.80 -27.92
CA THR A 203 9.56 22.69 -28.70
C THR A 203 8.31 22.77 -27.83
N TYR A 204 8.38 22.37 -26.57
CA TYR A 204 7.26 22.43 -25.62
C TYR A 204 6.82 23.88 -25.34
N THR A 205 7.72 24.74 -24.87
CA THR A 205 7.45 26.15 -24.57
C THR A 205 6.98 26.90 -25.81
N PHE A 206 7.64 26.65 -26.94
CA PHE A 206 7.26 27.19 -28.24
C PHE A 206 5.83 26.80 -28.66
N THR A 207 5.50 25.51 -28.67
CA THR A 207 4.18 25.04 -29.12
C THR A 207 3.06 25.46 -28.18
N LYS A 208 3.32 25.56 -26.86
CA LYS A 208 2.36 26.15 -25.91
C LYS A 208 2.13 27.63 -26.19
N CYS A 209 3.19 28.40 -26.47
CA CYS A 209 3.07 29.81 -26.86
C CYS A 209 2.22 29.97 -28.13
N ILE A 210 2.51 29.22 -29.21
CA ILE A 210 1.71 29.26 -30.44
C ILE A 210 0.26 28.83 -30.20
N SER A 211 0.04 27.81 -29.37
CA SER A 211 -1.30 27.34 -29.00
C SER A 211 -2.13 28.45 -28.37
N GLU A 212 -1.58 29.19 -27.41
CA GLU A 212 -2.27 30.32 -26.78
C GLU A 212 -2.63 31.43 -27.78
N GLN A 213 -1.73 31.76 -28.70
CA GLN A 213 -1.97 32.76 -29.74
C GLN A 213 -3.13 32.38 -30.64
N LEU A 214 -3.14 31.13 -31.11
CA LEU A 214 -4.18 30.63 -31.99
C LEU A 214 -5.52 30.48 -31.27
N LEU A 215 -5.51 30.01 -30.02
CA LEU A 215 -6.70 29.99 -29.17
C LEU A 215 -7.26 31.40 -28.98
N SER A 216 -6.43 32.37 -28.61
CA SER A 216 -6.88 33.76 -28.43
C SER A 216 -7.41 34.36 -29.73
N ARG A 217 -6.77 34.10 -30.87
CA ARG A 217 -7.21 34.63 -32.17
C ARG A 217 -8.52 34.00 -32.63
N ARG A 218 -8.67 32.69 -32.43
CA ARG A 218 -9.82 31.93 -32.94
C ARG A 218 -10.97 31.86 -31.95
N LYS A 219 -10.83 32.23 -30.67
CA LYS A 219 -11.87 31.95 -29.65
C LYS A 219 -13.26 32.50 -29.98
N GLY A 220 -13.36 33.62 -30.71
CA GLY A 220 -14.63 34.31 -30.92
C GLY A 220 -15.32 34.62 -29.59
N ASN A 221 -16.58 34.18 -29.44
CA ASN A 221 -17.38 34.40 -28.23
C ASN A 221 -17.18 33.34 -27.13
N ILE A 222 -16.27 32.38 -27.32
CA ILE A 222 -16.04 31.33 -26.32
C ILE A 222 -15.43 31.93 -25.04
N PRO A 223 -15.96 31.59 -23.85
CA PRO A 223 -15.47 32.06 -22.54
C PRO A 223 -14.18 31.32 -22.15
N LEU A 224 -13.12 31.58 -22.92
CA LEU A 224 -11.81 30.96 -22.76
C LEU A 224 -10.99 31.67 -21.67
N ALA A 225 -10.42 30.88 -20.76
CA ALA A 225 -9.35 31.28 -19.85
C ALA A 225 -8.12 30.37 -20.03
N ILE A 226 -6.94 30.93 -19.81
CA ILE A 226 -5.65 30.26 -19.93
C ILE A 226 -4.94 30.30 -18.57
N VAL A 227 -4.69 29.14 -17.99
CA VAL A 227 -4.01 29.01 -16.70
C VAL A 227 -2.58 28.52 -16.93
N ARG A 228 -1.59 29.26 -16.43
CA ARG A 228 -0.16 29.10 -16.70
C ARG A 228 0.61 28.72 -15.42
N PRO A 229 0.69 27.43 -15.08
CA PRO A 229 1.54 26.98 -13.98
C PRO A 229 3.04 27.06 -14.29
N SER A 230 3.87 27.28 -13.27
CA SER A 230 5.33 27.10 -13.31
C SER A 230 5.73 25.63 -13.10
N ILE A 231 6.80 25.34 -12.35
CA ILE A 231 7.28 23.97 -12.11
C ILE A 231 6.37 23.31 -11.07
N ILE A 232 5.44 22.49 -11.55
CA ILE A 232 4.49 21.78 -10.69
C ILE A 232 5.21 20.69 -9.88
N SER A 233 5.00 20.65 -8.57
CA SER A 233 5.56 19.66 -7.67
C SER A 233 4.52 19.09 -6.71
N ALA A 234 4.98 18.39 -5.67
CA ALA A 234 4.14 17.68 -4.71
C ALA A 234 3.08 18.63 -4.09
N SER A 235 1.92 18.06 -3.79
CA SER A 235 0.87 18.80 -3.10
C SER A 235 1.30 19.24 -1.72
N TRP A 236 0.79 20.40 -1.28
CA TRP A 236 1.04 20.86 0.08
C TRP A 236 -0.09 20.49 1.06
N GLN A 237 -1.31 20.33 0.55
CA GLN A 237 -2.51 20.02 1.34
C GLN A 237 -3.32 18.85 0.74
N TYR A 238 -3.75 18.95 -0.52
CA TYR A 238 -4.65 17.98 -1.15
C TYR A 238 -4.01 17.30 -2.36
N PRO A 239 -4.28 16.02 -2.65
CA PRO A 239 -5.17 15.11 -1.94
C PRO A 239 -4.72 14.72 -0.54
N HIS A 240 -3.40 14.75 -0.30
CA HIS A 240 -2.78 14.72 1.01
C HIS A 240 -1.36 15.30 0.89
N PRO A 241 -0.78 15.87 1.96
CA PRO A 241 0.53 16.51 1.88
C PRO A 241 1.61 15.60 1.29
N GLY A 242 2.43 16.13 0.39
CA GLY A 242 3.51 15.41 -0.27
C GLY A 242 3.08 14.49 -1.42
N TRP A 243 1.80 14.40 -1.78
CA TRP A 243 1.37 13.53 -2.88
C TRP A 243 2.03 13.95 -4.21
N ILE A 244 2.67 12.99 -4.88
CA ILE A 244 3.28 13.16 -6.21
C ILE A 244 3.37 11.82 -6.93
N ASP A 245 3.04 11.77 -8.22
CA ASP A 245 3.10 10.53 -9.02
C ASP A 245 3.90 10.66 -10.33
N SER A 246 4.60 11.79 -10.52
CA SER A 246 5.38 12.10 -11.71
C SER A 246 6.84 12.43 -11.40
N TYR A 247 7.75 11.88 -12.20
CA TYR A 247 9.17 12.20 -12.19
C TYR A 247 9.53 13.46 -13.01
N ALA A 248 8.53 14.19 -13.52
CA ALA A 248 8.76 15.35 -14.36
C ALA A 248 9.46 16.49 -13.60
N ALA A 249 10.25 17.28 -14.34
CA ALA A 249 10.94 18.47 -13.85
C ALA A 249 11.68 18.27 -12.51
N PHE A 250 11.27 18.98 -11.46
CA PHE A 250 11.98 19.03 -10.18
C PHE A 250 12.05 17.66 -9.47
N ALA A 251 10.97 16.86 -9.50
CA ALA A 251 10.95 15.53 -8.89
C ALA A 251 12.00 14.58 -9.48
N GLY A 252 12.32 14.75 -10.76
CA GLY A 252 13.40 14.03 -11.43
C GLY A 252 14.77 14.32 -10.81
N PHE A 253 15.07 15.60 -10.53
CA PHE A 253 16.29 16.00 -9.82
C PHE A 253 16.33 15.46 -8.39
N VAL A 254 15.24 15.64 -7.63
CA VAL A 254 15.11 15.12 -6.24
C VAL A 254 15.40 13.62 -6.20
N SER A 255 14.82 12.84 -7.12
CA SER A 255 15.00 11.38 -7.13
C SER A 255 16.44 10.95 -7.43
N LEU A 256 17.12 11.62 -8.37
CA LEU A 256 18.49 11.25 -8.76
C LEU A 256 19.53 11.74 -7.76
N ILE A 257 19.34 12.92 -7.18
CA ILE A 257 20.21 13.43 -6.11
C ILE A 257 20.02 12.56 -4.85
N GLY A 258 18.76 12.30 -4.46
CA GLY A 258 18.42 11.49 -3.29
C GLY A 258 18.91 10.05 -3.38
N SER A 259 18.93 9.46 -4.58
CA SER A 259 19.53 8.14 -4.83
C SER A 259 21.06 8.15 -4.87
N GLY A 260 21.68 9.33 -4.83
CA GLY A 260 23.13 9.52 -4.97
C GLY A 260 23.65 9.25 -6.37
N LEU A 261 22.80 9.34 -7.40
CA LEU A 261 23.11 9.04 -8.80
C LEU A 261 23.47 10.27 -9.63
N LEU A 262 22.98 11.45 -9.24
CA LEU A 262 23.36 12.73 -9.83
C LEU A 262 24.38 13.43 -8.92
N LYS A 263 25.61 13.59 -9.43
CA LYS A 263 26.77 14.17 -8.72
C LYS A 263 27.17 15.55 -9.23
N CYS A 264 26.74 15.93 -10.42
CA CYS A 264 27.09 17.20 -11.06
C CYS A 264 25.84 17.76 -11.73
N ILE A 265 25.56 19.04 -11.52
CA ILE A 265 24.40 19.74 -12.07
C ILE A 265 24.89 20.96 -12.87
N GLU A 266 24.47 21.07 -14.13
CA GLU A 266 24.69 22.26 -14.95
C GLU A 266 23.64 23.32 -14.59
N ALA A 267 24.01 24.24 -13.70
CA ALA A 267 23.14 25.27 -13.12
C ALA A 267 23.94 26.42 -12.50
N GLN A 268 23.27 27.55 -12.22
CA GLN A 268 23.80 28.60 -11.35
C GLN A 268 23.12 28.51 -9.97
N GLU A 269 23.90 28.50 -8.90
CA GLU A 269 23.37 28.29 -7.54
C GLU A 269 22.37 29.36 -7.09
N ASN A 270 22.57 30.59 -7.56
CA ASN A 270 21.74 31.74 -7.21
C ASN A 270 20.45 31.85 -8.02
N THR A 271 20.28 31.05 -9.08
CA THR A 271 19.02 31.00 -9.86
C THR A 271 17.88 30.58 -8.94
N ILE A 272 16.75 31.29 -9.07
CA ILE A 272 15.52 31.00 -8.33
C ILE A 272 14.63 30.10 -9.17
N LEU A 273 14.27 28.94 -8.62
CA LEU A 273 13.29 28.04 -9.22
C LEU A 273 11.89 28.38 -8.69
N ASP A 274 10.98 28.64 -9.62
CA ASP A 274 9.55 28.82 -9.31
C ASP A 274 8.86 27.46 -9.29
N ILE A 275 8.72 26.90 -8.08
CA ILE A 275 8.13 25.58 -7.83
C ILE A 275 6.77 25.79 -7.17
N VAL A 276 5.70 25.28 -7.79
CA VAL A 276 4.32 25.46 -7.34
C VAL A 276 3.69 24.10 -6.97
N PRO A 277 2.94 24.01 -5.86
CA PRO A 277 2.21 22.79 -5.51
C PRO A 277 1.12 22.41 -6.52
N CYS A 278 0.93 21.12 -6.78
CA CYS A 278 -0.07 20.65 -7.75
C CYS A 278 -1.52 20.94 -7.35
N ASP A 279 -1.80 21.07 -6.05
CA ASP A 279 -3.11 21.44 -5.51
C ASP A 279 -3.43 22.93 -5.59
N ASP A 280 -2.42 23.80 -5.56
CA ASP A 280 -2.66 25.21 -5.87
C ASP A 280 -3.00 25.38 -7.37
N VAL A 281 -2.33 24.59 -8.22
CA VAL A 281 -2.65 24.53 -9.66
C VAL A 281 -4.07 24.02 -9.90
N SER A 282 -4.47 22.91 -9.26
CA SER A 282 -5.85 22.40 -9.42
C SER A 282 -6.88 23.40 -8.90
N ASN A 283 -6.60 24.03 -7.76
CA ASN A 283 -7.49 25.00 -7.16
C ASN A 283 -7.69 26.22 -8.07
N ARG A 284 -6.62 26.75 -8.67
CA ARG A 284 -6.74 27.83 -9.64
C ARG A 284 -7.54 27.39 -10.86
N VAL A 285 -7.21 26.24 -11.45
CA VAL A 285 -7.92 25.72 -12.64
C VAL A 285 -9.42 25.62 -12.38
N ILE A 286 -9.81 25.10 -11.22
CA ILE A 286 -11.22 24.94 -10.85
C ILE A 286 -11.85 26.31 -10.56
N ASN A 287 -11.23 27.15 -9.73
CA ASN A 287 -11.80 28.47 -9.43
C ASN A 287 -11.99 29.31 -10.71
N THR A 288 -11.06 29.24 -11.67
CA THR A 288 -11.21 29.89 -12.99
C THR A 288 -12.37 29.28 -13.79
N ALA A 289 -12.58 27.96 -13.73
CA ALA A 289 -13.69 27.29 -14.42
C ALA A 289 -15.08 27.68 -13.87
N PHE A 290 -15.14 28.09 -12.61
CA PHE A 290 -16.36 28.51 -11.91
C PHE A 290 -16.47 30.04 -11.75
N TRP A 291 -15.53 30.81 -12.31
CA TRP A 291 -15.58 32.26 -12.32
C TRP A 291 -16.51 32.77 -13.43
N HIS A 292 -17.38 33.74 -13.13
CA HIS A 292 -18.47 34.16 -14.04
C HIS A 292 -18.18 35.42 -14.87
N GLU A 293 -17.06 36.13 -14.68
CA GLU A 293 -16.88 37.47 -15.28
C GLU A 293 -16.20 37.54 -16.67
N SER A 294 -15.68 36.46 -17.25
CA SER A 294 -14.86 36.57 -18.47
C SER A 294 -15.63 36.30 -19.78
N LYS A 295 -16.54 37.20 -20.16
CA LYS A 295 -17.02 37.32 -21.55
C LYS A 295 -16.39 38.55 -22.20
N GLY A 296 -15.26 38.37 -22.89
CA GLY A 296 -14.54 39.44 -23.58
C GLY A 296 -13.83 38.97 -24.86
N VAL A 297 -13.27 39.90 -25.63
CA VAL A 297 -12.57 39.61 -26.91
C VAL A 297 -11.23 38.91 -26.68
N ARG A 298 -10.57 39.14 -25.53
CA ARG A 298 -9.33 38.47 -25.13
C ARG A 298 -9.61 37.43 -24.05
N PRO A 299 -8.87 36.30 -24.03
CA PRO A 299 -8.99 35.34 -22.95
C PRO A 299 -8.44 35.91 -21.64
N LEU A 300 -9.00 35.47 -20.52
CA LEU A 300 -8.38 35.68 -19.20
C LEU A 300 -7.09 34.83 -19.13
N ILE A 301 -5.97 35.43 -18.73
CA ILE A 301 -4.70 34.73 -18.55
C ILE A 301 -4.32 34.82 -17.08
N GLN A 302 -3.94 33.70 -16.46
CA GLN A 302 -3.55 33.67 -15.04
C GLN A 302 -2.30 32.84 -14.84
N HIS A 303 -1.31 33.39 -14.15
CA HIS A 303 -0.13 32.68 -13.69
C HIS A 303 -0.45 31.92 -12.38
N VAL A 304 0.04 30.69 -12.29
CA VAL A 304 0.05 29.91 -11.03
C VAL A 304 1.49 29.64 -10.67
N VAL A 305 2.05 30.54 -9.88
CA VAL A 305 3.48 30.66 -9.64
C VAL A 305 3.72 31.02 -8.18
N SER A 306 4.85 30.58 -7.64
CA SER A 306 5.30 30.97 -6.30
C SER A 306 5.84 32.40 -6.29
N GLY A 307 6.37 32.86 -7.43
CA GLY A 307 7.00 34.17 -7.58
C GLY A 307 8.42 34.22 -6.98
N ILE A 308 9.18 35.26 -7.34
CA ILE A 308 10.60 35.39 -6.98
C ILE A 308 10.85 35.48 -5.47
N ASN A 309 9.86 35.96 -4.71
CA ASN A 309 9.95 36.14 -3.25
C ASN A 309 9.80 34.83 -2.45
N ARG A 310 9.16 33.80 -3.05
CA ARG A 310 8.94 32.48 -2.44
C ARG A 310 9.65 31.35 -3.17
N GLY A 311 10.15 31.61 -4.38
CA GLY A 311 10.94 30.65 -5.13
C GLY A 311 12.25 30.29 -4.40
N CYS A 312 12.67 29.04 -4.55
CA CYS A 312 13.84 28.53 -3.85
C CYS A 312 15.09 28.65 -4.73
N ARG A 313 16.20 29.12 -4.16
CA ARG A 313 17.49 29.11 -4.88
C ARG A 313 17.94 27.68 -5.13
N ILE A 314 18.58 27.42 -6.28
CA ILE A 314 19.08 26.08 -6.63
C ILE A 314 20.04 25.54 -5.57
N GLY A 315 20.94 26.38 -5.04
CA GLY A 315 21.83 25.96 -3.94
C GLY A 315 21.05 25.43 -2.74
N ASN A 316 20.03 26.18 -2.29
CA ASN A 316 19.16 25.79 -1.17
C ASN A 316 18.36 24.52 -1.46
N CYS A 317 17.82 24.38 -2.68
CA CYS A 317 17.15 23.16 -3.12
C CYS A 317 18.06 21.95 -2.97
N VAL A 318 19.29 22.04 -3.50
CA VAL A 318 20.25 20.92 -3.46
C VAL A 318 20.63 20.59 -2.03
N THR A 319 20.96 21.58 -1.21
CA THR A 319 21.27 21.36 0.22
C THR A 319 20.09 20.76 0.97
N GLY A 320 18.86 21.19 0.69
CA GLY A 320 17.64 20.61 1.27
C GLY A 320 17.44 19.14 0.90
N ILE A 321 17.60 18.81 -0.38
CA ILE A 321 17.52 17.43 -0.88
C ILE A 321 18.60 16.55 -0.24
N GLU A 322 19.85 17.01 -0.23
CA GLU A 322 20.95 16.29 0.42
C GLU A 322 20.67 16.05 1.90
N SER A 323 20.28 17.10 2.63
CA SER A 323 19.98 17.01 4.06
C SER A 323 18.86 16.00 4.36
N TYR A 324 17.79 16.01 3.57
CA TYR A 324 16.69 15.06 3.73
C TYR A 324 17.14 13.62 3.45
N PHE A 325 17.81 13.37 2.32
CA PHE A 325 18.18 12.00 1.91
C PHE A 325 19.44 11.46 2.61
N GLN A 326 20.23 12.30 3.28
CA GLN A 326 21.27 11.86 4.21
C GLN A 326 20.65 11.33 5.51
N ARG A 327 19.56 11.94 5.99
CA ARG A 327 18.74 11.43 7.10
C ARG A 327 17.91 10.22 6.69
N ASN A 328 17.47 10.18 5.42
CA ASN A 328 16.58 9.16 4.87
C ASN A 328 17.19 8.47 3.62
N PRO A 329 18.24 7.64 3.77
CA PRO A 329 19.00 7.11 2.63
C PRO A 329 18.22 6.06 1.84
N VAL A 330 18.19 6.21 0.50
CA VAL A 330 17.59 5.22 -0.42
C VAL A 330 18.62 4.18 -0.89
N HIS A 331 19.78 4.65 -1.37
CA HIS A 331 20.82 3.79 -1.94
C HIS A 331 22.24 4.25 -1.58
N LYS A 332 22.77 5.24 -2.30
CA LYS A 332 24.07 5.85 -2.05
C LYS A 332 23.88 7.16 -1.31
N LEU A 333 24.95 7.65 -0.69
CA LEU A 333 24.95 8.97 -0.05
C LEU A 333 24.51 10.03 -1.06
N ALA A 334 23.41 10.72 -0.74
CA ALA A 334 22.92 11.89 -1.46
C ALA A 334 23.91 13.04 -1.24
N LYS A 335 24.74 13.24 -2.27
CA LYS A 335 25.75 14.30 -2.31
C LYS A 335 26.06 14.66 -3.75
N VAL A 336 25.83 15.92 -4.10
CA VAL A 336 26.25 16.61 -5.31
C VAL A 336 27.65 17.15 -5.06
N SER A 337 28.57 16.77 -5.94
CA SER A 337 29.98 17.18 -5.84
C SER A 337 30.19 18.60 -6.39
N ARG A 338 29.41 19.01 -7.39
CA ARG A 338 29.55 20.33 -8.02
C ARG A 338 28.26 20.82 -8.68
N ILE A 339 28.00 22.12 -8.49
CA ILE A 339 27.00 22.90 -9.24
C ILE A 339 27.79 24.00 -9.96
N SER A 340 27.72 24.05 -11.29
CA SER A 340 28.45 25.07 -12.06
C SER A 340 27.93 25.14 -13.51
N ASN A 341 28.42 26.08 -14.29
CA ASN A 341 28.11 26.26 -15.71
C ASN A 341 29.36 26.13 -16.59
N GLY A 342 29.18 25.88 -17.90
CA GLY A 342 30.25 25.94 -18.90
C GLY A 342 31.04 24.63 -19.12
N LYS A 343 32.30 24.74 -19.60
CA LYS A 343 33.09 23.57 -20.05
C LYS A 343 33.57 22.69 -18.88
N SER A 344 33.82 23.27 -17.71
CA SER A 344 34.32 22.57 -16.52
C SER A 344 33.32 21.55 -16.00
N ILE A 345 32.03 21.93 -15.88
CA ILE A 345 30.97 21.02 -15.41
C ILE A 345 30.70 19.89 -16.42
N ARG A 346 30.89 20.14 -17.72
CA ARG A 346 30.75 19.11 -18.76
C ARG A 346 31.82 18.02 -18.64
N PHE A 347 33.05 18.41 -18.34
CA PHE A 347 34.13 17.46 -18.09
C PHE A 347 33.88 16.61 -16.84
N GLU A 348 33.41 17.23 -15.75
CA GLU A 348 33.06 16.48 -14.54
C GLU A 348 31.84 15.59 -14.71
N ASN A 349 30.82 16.03 -15.45
CA ASN A 349 29.67 15.21 -15.82
C ASN A 349 30.11 14.00 -16.67
N PHE A 350 31.11 14.19 -17.54
CA PHE A 350 31.70 13.10 -18.30
C PHE A 350 32.37 12.07 -17.38
N ILE A 351 33.19 12.52 -16.43
CA ILE A 351 33.89 11.63 -15.47
C ILE A 351 32.91 10.95 -14.50
N SER A 352 31.98 11.71 -13.91
CA SER A 352 31.14 11.26 -12.80
C SER A 352 29.95 10.41 -13.27
N HIS A 353 29.47 10.59 -14.50
CA HIS A 353 28.28 9.88 -15.01
C HIS A 353 28.53 9.14 -16.32
N THR A 354 29.16 9.78 -17.32
CA THR A 354 29.25 9.19 -18.67
C THR A 354 30.21 8.01 -18.73
N ILE A 355 31.42 8.14 -18.19
CA ILE A 355 32.40 7.03 -18.16
C ILE A 355 31.85 5.83 -17.36
N PRO A 356 31.39 5.98 -16.10
CA PRO A 356 30.92 4.84 -15.32
C PRO A 356 29.70 4.16 -15.93
N SER A 357 28.73 4.92 -16.45
CA SER A 357 27.54 4.32 -17.06
C SER A 357 27.86 3.58 -18.36
N THR A 358 28.76 4.11 -19.20
CA THR A 358 29.17 3.46 -20.44
C THR A 358 29.96 2.17 -20.17
N LEU A 359 30.87 2.21 -19.19
CA LEU A 359 31.62 1.02 -18.75
C LEU A 359 30.67 -0.05 -18.17
N ALA A 360 29.75 0.35 -17.31
CA ALA A 360 28.75 -0.56 -16.73
C ALA A 360 27.83 -1.15 -17.80
N GLU A 361 27.36 -0.36 -18.77
CA GLU A 361 26.53 -0.84 -19.90
C GLU A 361 27.29 -1.89 -20.73
N LYS A 362 28.55 -1.62 -21.11
CA LYS A 362 29.38 -2.56 -21.84
C LYS A 362 29.66 -3.83 -21.03
N TRP A 363 29.98 -3.68 -19.74
CA TRP A 363 30.20 -4.80 -18.82
C TRP A 363 28.99 -5.71 -18.71
N PHE A 364 27.79 -5.15 -18.50
CA PHE A 364 26.56 -5.94 -18.43
C PHE A 364 26.21 -6.60 -19.77
N GLY A 365 26.54 -5.96 -20.90
CA GLY A 365 26.46 -6.57 -22.22
C GLY A 365 27.36 -7.80 -22.35
N LEU A 366 28.64 -7.69 -21.96
CA LEU A 366 29.61 -8.79 -21.98
C LEU A 366 29.20 -9.94 -21.05
N MET A 367 28.66 -9.61 -19.87
CA MET A 367 28.16 -10.57 -18.88
C MET A 367 26.80 -11.20 -19.27
N LYS A 368 26.25 -10.88 -20.45
CA LYS A 368 24.93 -11.33 -20.91
C LYS A 368 23.81 -11.04 -19.91
N GLN A 369 23.83 -9.85 -19.30
CA GLN A 369 22.84 -9.36 -18.34
C GLN A 369 21.95 -8.25 -18.95
N PRO A 370 21.00 -8.60 -19.85
CA PRO A 370 20.27 -7.61 -20.65
C PRO A 370 19.35 -6.72 -19.82
N LYS A 371 18.86 -7.19 -18.66
CA LYS A 371 18.01 -6.40 -17.77
C LYS A 371 18.80 -5.25 -17.12
N GLN A 372 19.97 -5.55 -16.55
CA GLN A 372 20.85 -4.59 -15.90
C GLN A 372 21.42 -3.60 -16.93
N GLN A 373 21.80 -4.11 -18.10
CA GLN A 373 22.26 -3.27 -19.22
C GLN A 373 21.19 -2.22 -19.60
N ARG A 374 19.93 -2.64 -19.77
CA ARG A 374 18.81 -1.72 -20.06
C ARG A 374 18.56 -0.72 -18.95
N GLN A 375 18.66 -1.13 -17.68
CA GLN A 375 18.49 -0.25 -16.53
C GLN A 375 19.56 0.86 -16.50
N VAL A 376 20.83 0.50 -16.67
CA VAL A 376 21.95 1.46 -16.74
C VAL A 376 21.78 2.42 -17.91
N LYS A 377 21.42 1.90 -19.10
CA LYS A 377 21.19 2.72 -20.28
C LYS A 377 20.05 3.73 -20.06
N THR A 378 18.93 3.28 -19.49
CA THR A 378 17.78 4.13 -19.17
C THR A 378 18.17 5.24 -18.20
N LEU A 379 18.92 4.90 -17.14
CA LEU A 379 19.40 5.85 -16.16
C LEU A 379 20.36 6.87 -16.76
N SER A 380 21.33 6.42 -17.57
CA SER A 380 22.29 7.29 -18.26
C SER A 380 21.56 8.28 -19.17
N ASN A 381 20.56 7.82 -19.92
CA ASN A 381 19.75 8.68 -20.78
C ASN A 381 18.96 9.74 -19.99
N ARG A 382 18.42 9.39 -18.81
CA ARG A 382 17.73 10.36 -17.94
C ARG A 382 18.68 11.45 -17.43
N ILE A 383 19.88 11.08 -16.96
CA ILE A 383 20.88 12.05 -16.49
C ILE A 383 21.31 12.98 -17.65
N LYS A 384 21.57 12.41 -18.83
CA LYS A 384 21.90 13.19 -20.04
C LYS A 384 20.77 14.14 -20.45
N TYR A 385 19.52 13.68 -20.37
CA TYR A 385 18.35 14.51 -20.67
C TYR A 385 18.27 15.72 -19.73
N LEU A 386 18.39 15.52 -18.40
CA LEU A 386 18.33 16.62 -17.43
C LEU A 386 19.41 17.66 -17.69
N ASN A 387 20.66 17.23 -17.88
CA ASN A 387 21.78 18.15 -18.13
C ASN A 387 21.73 18.83 -19.51
N LYS A 388 20.91 18.34 -20.45
CA LYS A 388 20.74 18.97 -21.77
C LYS A 388 19.52 19.89 -21.82
N ALA A 389 18.42 19.51 -21.19
CA ALA A 389 17.11 20.13 -21.39
C ALA A 389 16.80 21.25 -20.40
N PHE A 390 17.42 21.25 -19.22
CA PHE A 390 17.15 22.21 -18.15
C PHE A 390 18.13 23.40 -17.99
N PRO A 391 19.35 23.44 -18.59
CA PRO A 391 20.27 24.58 -18.42
C PRO A 391 19.64 25.95 -18.66
N TYR A 392 18.72 26.09 -19.63
CA TYR A 392 18.02 27.35 -19.86
C TYR A 392 17.21 27.82 -18.63
N PHE A 393 16.57 26.90 -17.92
CA PHE A 393 15.77 27.21 -16.72
C PHE A 393 16.61 27.26 -15.45
N THR A 394 17.75 26.57 -15.41
CA THR A 394 18.65 26.56 -14.24
C THR A 394 19.70 27.67 -14.28
N HIS A 395 19.83 28.39 -15.40
CA HIS A 395 20.70 29.54 -15.54
C HIS A 395 20.00 30.89 -15.41
N ASN A 396 18.67 30.94 -15.50
CA ASN A 396 17.92 32.19 -15.60
C ASN A 396 16.77 32.20 -14.60
N SER A 397 16.65 33.29 -13.82
CA SER A 397 15.51 33.47 -12.91
C SER A 397 14.36 34.15 -13.64
N PHE A 398 13.13 33.66 -13.46
CA PHE A 398 11.95 34.20 -14.12
C PHE A 398 11.11 35.00 -13.11
N HIS A 399 10.86 36.27 -13.40
CA HIS A 399 10.06 37.15 -12.55
C HIS A 399 8.61 37.20 -13.04
N PHE A 400 7.85 36.14 -12.77
CA PHE A 400 6.43 36.09 -13.10
C PHE A 400 5.62 37.02 -12.21
N GLU A 401 4.77 37.85 -12.81
CA GLU A 401 3.73 38.59 -12.09
C GLU A 401 2.45 37.76 -12.07
N ALA A 402 1.84 37.59 -10.90
CA ALA A 402 0.56 36.90 -10.75
C ALA A 402 -0.45 37.86 -10.15
N SER A 403 -1.62 37.99 -10.79
CA SER A 403 -2.72 38.80 -10.25
C SER A 403 -3.24 38.23 -8.93
N THR A 404 -3.12 36.91 -8.74
CA THR A 404 -3.43 36.24 -7.48
C THR A 404 -2.22 35.46 -6.97
N PRO A 405 -1.55 35.93 -5.91
CA PRO A 405 -0.36 35.26 -5.38
C PRO A 405 -0.68 33.93 -4.69
N LEU A 406 0.31 33.03 -4.65
CA LEU A 406 0.25 31.78 -3.88
C LEU A 406 0.18 32.08 -2.38
N ILE A 407 -0.83 31.52 -1.72
CA ILE A 407 -0.99 31.59 -0.25
C ILE A 407 -0.71 30.20 0.32
N MET A 408 0.55 29.98 0.72
CA MET A 408 0.99 28.75 1.37
C MET A 408 1.66 29.09 2.72
N PRO A 409 1.32 28.41 3.83
CA PRO A 409 1.92 28.70 5.13
C PRO A 409 3.35 28.19 5.27
N LEU A 410 3.79 27.31 4.37
CA LEU A 410 5.14 26.74 4.36
C LEU A 410 6.14 27.72 3.76
N ASP A 411 7.33 27.80 4.36
CA ASP A 411 8.50 28.41 3.73
C ASP A 411 9.11 27.50 2.65
N ASP A 412 10.08 28.03 1.90
CA ASP A 412 10.71 27.31 0.79
C ASP A 412 11.41 26.03 1.28
N LYS A 413 12.12 26.08 2.40
CA LYS A 413 12.83 24.93 2.97
C LYS A 413 11.87 23.81 3.42
N GLN A 414 10.80 24.16 4.13
CA GLN A 414 9.75 23.25 4.56
C GLN A 414 9.06 22.60 3.36
N TYR A 415 8.78 23.38 2.33
CA TYR A 415 8.17 22.85 1.11
C TYR A 415 9.12 21.92 0.35
N ILE A 416 10.42 22.25 0.23
CA ILE A 416 11.42 21.34 -0.35
C ILE A 416 11.50 20.03 0.45
N GLU A 417 11.48 20.08 1.78
CA GLU A 417 11.48 18.89 2.62
C GLU A 417 10.24 18.01 2.39
N MET A 418 9.06 18.63 2.26
CA MET A 418 7.82 17.94 1.90
C MET A 418 7.90 17.28 0.52
N VAL A 419 8.41 17.99 -0.49
CA VAL A 419 8.63 17.41 -1.82
C VAL A 419 9.59 16.23 -1.76
N CYS A 420 10.68 16.33 -0.98
CA CYS A 420 11.62 15.22 -0.80
C CYS A 420 10.95 14.01 -0.16
N SER A 421 10.11 14.22 0.85
CA SER A 421 9.31 13.18 1.48
C SER A 421 8.36 12.50 0.50
N GLY A 422 7.59 13.30 -0.26
CA GLY A 422 6.68 12.81 -1.28
C GLY A 422 7.37 11.98 -2.37
N VAL A 423 8.48 12.48 -2.91
CA VAL A 423 9.29 11.75 -3.91
C VAL A 423 9.85 10.46 -3.32
N HIS A 424 10.31 10.49 -2.06
CA HIS A 424 10.78 9.30 -1.37
C HIS A 424 9.67 8.26 -1.26
N GLU A 425 8.49 8.64 -0.76
CA GLU A 425 7.37 7.73 -0.50
C GLU A 425 6.71 7.21 -1.78
N HIS A 426 6.39 8.08 -2.73
CA HIS A 426 5.51 7.73 -3.84
C HIS A 426 6.25 7.35 -5.13
N LEU A 427 7.49 7.85 -5.31
CA LEU A 427 8.25 7.61 -6.53
C LEU A 427 9.40 6.63 -6.32
N MET A 428 10.15 6.77 -5.24
CA MET A 428 11.40 6.00 -5.03
C MET A 428 11.22 4.73 -4.21
N LYS A 429 10.28 4.68 -3.26
CA LYS A 429 9.91 3.43 -2.61
C LYS A 429 9.09 2.59 -3.58
N HIS A 430 9.44 1.31 -3.72
CA HIS A 430 8.55 0.35 -4.38
C HIS A 430 7.20 0.37 -3.66
N LYS A 431 6.08 0.31 -4.40
CA LYS A 431 4.72 0.16 -3.86
C LYS A 431 4.63 -1.09 -2.99
N SER A 432 4.98 -0.93 -1.73
CA SER A 432 4.51 -1.63 -0.54
C SER A 432 5.30 -1.02 0.60
N GLY A 433 4.68 -0.75 1.75
CA GLY A 433 5.39 -0.44 3.01
C GLY A 433 6.32 -1.58 3.47
N GLU A 434 6.66 -2.51 2.59
CA GLU A 434 7.27 -3.78 2.87
C GLU A 434 8.78 -3.72 2.69
N THR A 435 9.49 -3.95 3.78
CA THR A 435 10.94 -4.05 3.81
C THR A 435 11.36 -5.51 3.89
N ILE A 436 12.38 -5.91 3.11
CA ILE A 436 12.93 -7.27 3.18
C ILE A 436 13.81 -7.39 4.43
N LEU A 437 13.45 -8.29 5.34
CA LEU A 437 14.19 -8.62 6.56
C LEU A 437 15.21 -9.73 6.36
N ALA A 438 14.85 -10.81 5.65
CA ALA A 438 15.72 -11.99 5.45
C ALA A 438 15.28 -12.84 4.24
N GLY A 439 15.93 -13.99 4.05
CA GLY A 439 15.62 -14.94 2.98
C GLY A 439 16.59 -14.90 1.80
N ASP A 440 16.39 -15.81 0.84
CA ASP A 440 17.24 -15.94 -0.35
C ASP A 440 17.28 -14.65 -1.18
N LYS A 441 16.14 -13.96 -1.27
CA LYS A 441 16.03 -12.68 -2.00
C LYS A 441 16.66 -11.50 -1.27
N HIS A 442 17.04 -11.64 0.01
CA HIS A 442 17.65 -10.54 0.76
C HIS A 442 19.14 -10.39 0.38
N LYS A 443 19.41 -9.37 -0.45
CA LYS A 443 20.78 -8.97 -0.83
C LYS A 443 21.32 -7.93 0.14
N HIS A 444 22.12 -8.38 1.10
CA HIS A 444 22.78 -7.43 2.00
C HIS A 444 23.98 -6.74 1.34
N PRO A 445 24.19 -5.44 1.58
CA PRO A 445 25.34 -4.70 1.06
C PRO A 445 26.66 -5.11 1.74
N LYS A 446 26.60 -5.72 2.93
CA LYS A 446 27.76 -6.12 3.73
C LYS A 446 27.80 -7.64 3.91
N ARG A 447 29.02 -8.19 4.03
CA ARG A 447 29.25 -9.59 4.41
C ARG A 447 28.66 -9.88 5.79
N ASP A 448 28.14 -11.08 5.99
CA ASP A 448 27.35 -11.47 7.19
C ASP A 448 28.06 -11.17 8.51
N LEU A 449 29.34 -11.56 8.65
CA LEU A 449 30.11 -11.32 9.88
C LEU A 449 30.29 -9.82 10.17
N LYS A 450 30.64 -9.04 9.13
CA LYS A 450 30.81 -7.58 9.24
C LYS A 450 29.50 -6.87 9.56
N TRP A 451 28.37 -7.37 9.05
CA TRP A 451 27.07 -6.82 9.40
C TRP A 451 26.73 -7.06 10.87
N VAL A 452 26.90 -8.29 11.36
CA VAL A 452 26.60 -8.63 12.76
C VAL A 452 27.46 -7.83 13.74
N THR A 453 28.75 -7.65 13.46
CA THR A 453 29.65 -6.92 14.38
C THR A 453 29.39 -5.41 14.38
N GLN A 454 28.76 -4.87 13.34
CA GLN A 454 28.49 -3.43 13.22
C GLN A 454 27.11 -3.01 13.72
N GLN A 455 26.25 -3.93 14.14
CA GLN A 455 24.97 -3.55 14.75
C GLN A 455 25.21 -2.78 16.06
N PRO A 456 24.44 -1.71 16.33
CA PRO A 456 24.67 -0.84 17.48
C PRO A 456 24.36 -1.53 18.82
N HIS A 457 23.45 -2.51 18.82
CA HIS A 457 22.99 -3.21 20.01
C HIS A 457 23.24 -4.72 19.93
N GLY A 458 23.10 -5.42 21.07
CA GLY A 458 23.24 -6.87 21.19
C GLY A 458 24.61 -7.32 21.72
N ASN A 459 24.58 -8.25 22.68
CA ASN A 459 25.77 -8.89 23.23
C ASN A 459 26.34 -9.96 22.27
N VAL A 460 27.46 -10.59 22.65
CA VAL A 460 28.13 -11.62 21.83
C VAL A 460 27.20 -12.78 21.47
N ALA A 461 26.35 -13.22 22.40
CA ALA A 461 25.41 -14.32 22.17
C ALA A 461 24.32 -13.94 21.17
N ILE A 462 23.72 -12.75 21.28
CA ILE A 462 22.72 -12.21 20.34
C ILE A 462 23.31 -12.05 18.95
N ARG A 463 24.55 -11.56 18.86
CA ARG A 463 25.29 -11.42 17.59
C ARG A 463 25.52 -12.77 16.94
N LEU A 464 26.00 -13.76 17.70
CA LEU A 464 26.20 -15.13 17.22
C LEU A 464 24.88 -15.77 16.77
N ALA A 465 23.82 -15.63 17.58
CA ALA A 465 22.49 -16.13 17.25
C ALA A 465 21.98 -15.51 15.94
N SER A 466 22.07 -14.19 15.80
CA SER A 466 21.63 -13.45 14.61
C SER A 466 22.43 -13.83 13.36
N TYR A 467 23.73 -14.12 13.49
CA TYR A 467 24.54 -14.66 12.39
C TYR A 467 24.02 -16.02 11.91
N VAL A 468 23.72 -16.94 12.83
CA VAL A 468 23.21 -18.28 12.52
C VAL A 468 21.80 -18.21 11.92
N VAL A 469 20.91 -17.44 12.55
CA VAL A 469 19.53 -17.20 12.10
C VAL A 469 19.54 -16.66 10.67
N ARG A 470 20.30 -15.59 10.41
CA ARG A 470 20.42 -15.00 9.07
C ARG A 470 20.82 -16.01 7.99
N LYS A 471 21.77 -16.90 8.28
CA LYS A 471 22.19 -17.95 7.35
C LYS A 471 21.14 -19.04 7.17
N GLY A 472 20.48 -19.44 8.25
CA GLY A 472 19.39 -20.41 8.22
C GLY A 472 18.23 -19.90 7.37
N LEU A 473 17.77 -18.67 7.64
CA LEU A 473 16.68 -18.02 6.93
C LEU A 473 16.94 -17.89 5.43
N ARG A 474 18.16 -17.54 5.01
CA ARG A 474 18.54 -17.47 3.58
C ARG A 474 18.36 -18.81 2.86
N LYS A 475 18.52 -19.93 3.56
CA LYS A 475 18.41 -21.27 2.98
C LYS A 475 17.01 -21.87 3.06
N CYS A 476 16.16 -21.40 3.97
CA CYS A 476 14.85 -21.99 4.21
C CYS A 476 13.65 -21.11 3.87
N THR A 477 13.87 -19.85 3.52
CA THR A 477 12.82 -18.90 3.12
C THR A 477 13.21 -18.20 1.83
N ASP A 478 12.23 -17.97 0.97
CA ASP A 478 12.40 -17.15 -0.23
C ASP A 478 12.62 -15.69 0.16
N SER A 479 11.74 -15.18 1.03
CA SER A 479 11.82 -13.85 1.59
C SER A 479 11.07 -13.78 2.92
N ILE A 480 11.69 -13.12 3.89
CA ILE A 480 11.02 -12.61 5.08
C ILE A 480 10.93 -11.11 4.94
N THR A 481 9.75 -10.57 5.16
CA THR A 481 9.41 -9.18 4.95
C THR A 481 8.65 -8.64 6.14
N PHE A 482 8.68 -7.33 6.35
CA PHE A 482 7.83 -6.68 7.35
C PHE A 482 7.27 -5.37 6.80
N ASP A 483 6.06 -5.00 7.23
CA ASP A 483 5.47 -3.70 6.93
C ASP A 483 6.08 -2.63 7.84
N ARG A 484 7.13 -1.98 7.36
CA ARG A 484 7.84 -0.92 8.09
C ARG A 484 6.92 0.21 8.52
N LYS A 485 5.95 0.61 7.68
CA LYS A 485 5.05 1.73 8.00
C LYS A 485 4.16 1.38 9.19
N SER A 486 3.71 0.13 9.30
CA SER A 486 2.95 -0.32 10.48
C SER A 486 3.73 -0.17 11.80
N PHE A 487 5.04 -0.46 11.80
CA PHE A 487 5.90 -0.28 12.97
C PHE A 487 6.18 1.19 13.25
N GLU A 488 6.50 1.97 12.22
CA GLU A 488 6.76 3.41 12.35
C GLU A 488 5.52 4.14 12.91
N ASN A 489 4.33 3.84 12.37
CA ASN A 489 3.06 4.39 12.86
C ASN A 489 2.81 4.01 14.32
N ALA A 490 2.93 2.73 14.68
CA ALA A 490 2.71 2.29 16.06
C ALA A 490 3.67 2.99 17.03
N MET A 491 4.92 3.22 16.63
CA MET A 491 5.91 3.92 17.45
C MET A 491 5.64 5.43 17.60
N THR A 492 4.84 6.06 16.74
CA THR A 492 4.45 7.47 16.93
C THR A 492 3.49 7.69 18.10
N GLU A 493 2.78 6.63 18.51
CA GLU A 493 1.81 6.64 19.62
C GLU A 493 2.43 6.07 20.91
N VAL A 494 3.71 5.70 20.90
CA VAL A 494 4.42 5.19 22.09
C VAL A 494 4.97 6.35 22.91
N ASP A 495 4.46 6.53 24.12
CA ASP A 495 5.02 7.46 25.09
C ASP A 495 6.40 6.99 25.60
N SER A 496 7.37 7.91 25.66
CA SER A 496 8.75 7.62 26.08
C SER A 496 8.90 7.13 27.54
N GLY A 497 7.84 7.23 28.35
CA GLY A 497 7.80 6.77 29.73
C GLY A 497 7.16 5.39 29.92
N ASN A 498 6.54 4.82 28.88
CA ASN A 498 5.81 3.56 28.99
C ASN A 498 6.74 2.38 28.76
N LEU A 499 6.54 1.30 29.51
CA LEU A 499 7.20 0.03 29.21
C LEU A 499 6.67 -0.51 27.87
N LEU A 500 7.56 -0.80 26.93
CA LEU A 500 7.18 -1.40 25.66
C LEU A 500 7.02 -2.92 25.81
N VAL A 501 5.87 -3.44 25.38
CA VAL A 501 5.51 -4.86 25.49
C VAL A 501 5.16 -5.40 24.11
N ILE A 502 5.94 -6.35 23.61
CA ILE A 502 5.72 -7.01 22.32
C ILE A 502 4.86 -8.26 22.52
N VAL A 503 3.73 -8.30 21.83
CA VAL A 503 2.80 -9.43 21.90
C VAL A 503 2.59 -10.00 20.50
N PRO A 504 3.41 -10.99 20.08
CA PRO A 504 3.20 -11.67 18.82
C PRO A 504 2.13 -12.76 18.91
N ASN A 505 1.51 -13.09 17.78
CA ASN A 505 0.75 -14.34 17.65
C ASN A 505 1.69 -15.56 17.75
N HIS A 506 1.20 -16.69 18.27
CA HIS A 506 2.07 -17.84 18.54
C HIS A 506 1.78 -19.04 17.64
N ARG A 507 2.42 -19.12 16.48
CA ARG A 507 2.23 -20.19 15.47
C ARG A 507 3.45 -21.10 15.30
N SER A 508 4.66 -20.61 15.59
CA SER A 508 5.91 -21.35 15.41
C SER A 508 6.91 -21.08 16.54
N TYR A 509 7.91 -21.95 16.71
CA TYR A 509 9.11 -21.61 17.48
C TYR A 509 9.95 -20.51 16.82
N MET A 510 9.68 -20.18 15.57
CA MET A 510 10.34 -19.07 14.88
C MET A 510 9.85 -17.69 15.36
N ASP A 511 8.66 -17.59 15.95
CA ASP A 511 8.01 -16.29 16.22
C ASP A 511 8.89 -15.35 17.07
N PHE A 512 9.40 -15.84 18.20
CA PHE A 512 10.28 -15.06 19.10
C PHE A 512 11.67 -14.80 18.48
N ILE A 513 12.14 -15.72 17.63
CA ILE A 513 13.41 -15.54 16.92
C ILE A 513 13.26 -14.42 15.89
N LEU A 514 12.13 -14.36 15.18
CA LEU A 514 11.89 -13.37 14.13
C LEU A 514 11.69 -11.97 14.71
N CYS A 515 10.97 -11.81 15.82
CA CYS A 515 10.81 -10.51 16.49
C CYS A 515 12.18 -9.99 16.98
N SER A 516 12.92 -10.82 17.71
CA SER A 516 14.27 -10.45 18.17
C SER A 516 15.22 -10.14 17.01
N TYR A 517 15.15 -10.92 15.92
CA TYR A 517 15.97 -10.70 14.73
C TYR A 517 15.58 -9.42 13.98
N LEU A 518 14.29 -9.08 13.91
CA LEU A 518 13.79 -7.84 13.30
C LEU A 518 14.40 -6.63 14.00
N PHE A 519 14.25 -6.54 15.33
CA PHE A 519 14.73 -5.41 16.11
C PHE A 519 16.26 -5.35 16.21
N PHE A 520 16.95 -6.49 16.16
CA PHE A 520 18.41 -6.51 15.99
C PHE A 520 18.84 -6.03 14.59
N SER A 521 18.07 -6.33 13.54
CA SER A 521 18.41 -6.01 12.15
C SER A 521 18.04 -4.58 11.75
N HIS A 522 17.02 -4.02 12.39
CA HIS A 522 16.47 -2.69 12.17
C HIS A 522 16.41 -1.88 13.47
N PRO A 523 17.57 -1.49 14.03
CA PRO A 523 17.62 -0.66 15.24
C PRO A 523 17.00 0.74 15.01
N ASP A 524 16.89 1.16 13.76
CA ASP A 524 16.24 2.40 13.34
C ASP A 524 14.73 2.46 13.61
N LEU A 525 14.09 1.33 13.92
CA LEU A 525 12.70 1.30 14.40
C LEU A 525 12.55 1.80 15.84
N ASN A 526 13.66 2.06 16.55
CA ASN A 526 13.68 2.48 17.96
C ASN A 526 12.95 1.52 18.91
N ILE A 527 12.86 0.23 18.56
CA ILE A 527 12.33 -0.83 19.40
C ILE A 527 13.51 -1.66 19.94
N PRO A 528 13.77 -1.68 21.26
CA PRO A 528 14.83 -2.50 21.84
C PRO A 528 14.58 -4.01 21.66
N ILE A 529 15.68 -4.78 21.60
CA ILE A 529 15.63 -6.25 21.52
C ILE A 529 14.94 -6.79 22.79
N PRO A 530 13.85 -7.57 22.67
CA PRO A 530 13.00 -7.90 23.79
C PRO A 530 13.58 -8.98 24.71
N GLN A 531 13.15 -8.93 25.97
CA GLN A 531 13.31 -9.97 26.97
C GLN A 531 12.13 -10.94 26.87
N ILE A 532 12.41 -12.21 26.57
CA ILE A 532 11.38 -13.18 26.19
C ILE A 532 10.95 -14.00 27.41
N ALA A 533 9.65 -13.98 27.71
CA ALA A 533 9.05 -14.85 28.70
C ALA A 533 8.95 -16.31 28.18
N ALA A 534 9.76 -17.20 28.74
CA ALA A 534 9.84 -18.60 28.34
C ALA A 534 9.29 -19.56 29.41
N ALA A 535 8.81 -20.73 28.99
CA ALA A 535 8.41 -21.79 29.92
C ALA A 535 9.64 -22.42 30.62
N ASN A 536 9.51 -22.75 31.91
CA ASN A 536 10.60 -23.31 32.70
C ASN A 536 11.20 -24.63 32.13
N ASP A 537 10.44 -25.38 31.32
CA ASP A 537 10.91 -26.58 30.64
C ASP A 537 12.16 -26.33 29.76
N PHE A 538 12.31 -25.12 29.21
CA PHE A 538 13.47 -24.74 28.40
C PHE A 538 14.73 -24.50 29.24
N ALA A 539 14.58 -24.13 30.51
CA ALA A 539 15.71 -23.94 31.43
C ALA A 539 16.44 -25.26 31.72
N ASN A 540 15.70 -26.37 31.69
CA ASN A 540 16.21 -27.71 32.01
C ASN A 540 17.00 -28.36 30.85
N ILE A 541 17.18 -27.68 29.72
CA ILE A 541 17.94 -28.19 28.58
C ILE A 541 19.43 -27.87 28.78
N PRO A 542 20.33 -28.88 28.89
CA PRO A 542 21.76 -28.64 29.09
C PRO A 542 22.36 -27.74 28.00
N PHE A 543 23.20 -26.78 28.41
CA PHE A 543 23.83 -25.73 27.58
C PHE A 543 22.87 -24.75 26.88
N LEU A 544 21.76 -25.23 26.29
CA LEU A 544 20.76 -24.38 25.64
C LEU A 544 20.04 -23.47 26.64
N GLY A 545 19.73 -23.94 27.86
CA GLY A 545 19.11 -23.11 28.89
C GLY A 545 20.00 -21.94 29.30
N TRP A 546 21.32 -22.14 29.38
CA TRP A 546 22.28 -21.06 29.58
C TRP A 546 22.34 -20.11 28.38
N PHE A 547 22.42 -20.65 27.16
CA PHE A 547 22.48 -19.85 25.93
C PHE A 547 21.24 -18.97 25.75
N PHE A 548 20.04 -19.51 26.00
CA PHE A 548 18.79 -18.75 25.91
C PHE A 548 18.74 -17.60 26.91
N LYS A 549 19.28 -17.76 28.13
CA LYS A 549 19.43 -16.64 29.08
C LYS A 549 20.34 -15.55 28.53
N GLN A 550 21.44 -15.92 27.86
CA GLN A 550 22.34 -14.94 27.22
C GLN A 550 21.69 -14.22 26.03
N THR A 551 20.67 -14.82 25.41
CA THR A 551 19.82 -14.20 24.38
C THR A 551 18.49 -13.68 24.96
N TYR A 552 18.51 -13.21 26.21
CA TYR A 552 17.39 -12.48 26.84
C TYR A 552 16.12 -13.30 27.14
N ALA A 553 16.20 -14.63 27.23
CA ALA A 553 15.10 -15.42 27.76
C ALA A 553 15.09 -15.43 29.30
N PHE A 554 13.92 -15.24 29.91
CA PHE A 554 13.71 -15.49 31.35
C PHE A 554 12.53 -16.46 31.56
N TYR A 555 12.57 -17.23 32.64
CA TYR A 555 11.68 -18.39 32.80
C TYR A 555 10.57 -18.15 33.82
N ILE A 556 9.35 -18.53 33.45
CA ILE A 556 8.14 -18.39 34.28
C ILE A 556 7.55 -19.77 34.61
N GLN A 557 7.08 -19.95 35.84
CA GLN A 557 6.36 -21.15 36.27
C GLN A 557 4.89 -21.11 35.79
N ARG A 558 4.41 -22.20 35.19
CA ARG A 558 3.02 -22.32 34.71
C ARG A 558 2.16 -23.03 35.76
N GLY A 559 0.97 -22.50 36.05
CA GLY A 559 -0.12 -23.26 36.66
C GLY A 559 -0.25 -23.27 38.20
N GLN A 560 0.36 -22.33 38.93
CA GLN A 560 0.25 -22.30 40.40
C GLN A 560 -0.87 -21.40 40.98
N GLY A 561 -1.66 -20.70 40.15
CA GLY A 561 -2.83 -19.92 40.61
C GLY A 561 -2.54 -18.71 41.51
N LYS A 562 -1.33 -18.58 42.08
CA LYS A 562 -0.85 -17.44 42.84
C LYS A 562 0.12 -16.60 42.00
N GLU A 563 0.12 -15.29 42.23
CA GLU A 563 1.11 -14.36 41.65
C GLU A 563 2.52 -14.75 42.10
N ASP A 564 3.44 -14.91 41.14
CA ASP A 564 4.85 -15.16 41.41
C ASP A 564 5.52 -13.82 41.81
N PRO A 565 5.93 -13.62 43.07
CA PRO A 565 6.57 -12.37 43.50
C PRO A 565 7.85 -12.06 42.73
N LYS A 566 8.54 -13.11 42.24
CA LYS A 566 9.76 -12.98 41.43
C LYS A 566 9.44 -12.39 40.05
N LEU A 567 8.25 -12.64 39.51
CA LEU A 567 7.81 -12.07 38.23
C LEU A 567 7.59 -10.56 38.35
N LYS A 568 6.93 -10.10 39.43
CA LYS A 568 6.75 -8.67 39.70
C LYS A 568 8.10 -7.95 39.79
N GLN A 569 9.03 -8.48 40.59
CA GLN A 569 10.38 -7.93 40.73
C GLN A 569 11.12 -7.91 39.38
N LYS A 570 10.99 -8.98 38.58
CA LYS A 570 11.62 -9.05 37.26
C LYS A 570 11.06 -8.00 36.31
N ILE A 571 9.74 -7.82 36.24
CA ILE A 571 9.10 -6.79 35.41
C ILE A 571 9.56 -5.39 35.86
N GLN A 572 9.61 -5.13 37.16
CA GLN A 572 10.13 -3.86 37.68
C GLN A 572 11.57 -3.59 37.20
N THR A 573 12.45 -4.60 37.26
CA THR A 573 13.82 -4.47 36.73
C THR A 573 13.85 -4.19 35.23
N LEU A 574 12.93 -4.77 34.44
CA LEU A 574 12.85 -4.48 33.01
C LEU A 574 12.48 -3.02 32.75
N VAL A 575 11.55 -2.49 33.54
CA VAL A 575 11.14 -1.09 33.49
C VAL A 575 12.31 -0.18 33.85
N ASP A 576 12.95 -0.42 34.99
CA ASP A 576 14.07 0.41 35.47
C ASP A 576 15.25 0.45 34.48
N GLN A 577 15.40 -0.62 33.67
CA GLN A 577 16.45 -0.74 32.65
C GLN A 577 16.01 -0.29 31.25
N ASN A 578 14.79 0.24 31.11
CA ASN A 578 14.18 0.62 29.83
C ASN A 578 14.25 -0.51 28.78
N GLN A 579 13.94 -1.74 29.21
CA GLN A 579 13.98 -2.94 28.37
C GLN A 579 12.58 -3.33 27.90
N THR A 580 12.50 -3.78 26.66
CA THR A 580 11.27 -4.31 26.07
C THR A 580 10.97 -5.71 26.60
N LEU A 581 9.70 -6.02 26.89
CA LEU A 581 9.21 -7.35 27.25
C LEU A 581 8.53 -8.03 26.06
N GLU A 582 8.76 -9.32 25.81
CA GLU A 582 7.99 -10.11 24.85
C GLU A 582 7.31 -11.30 25.53
N PHE A 583 6.01 -11.49 25.25
CA PHE A 583 5.29 -12.71 25.61
C PHE A 583 4.14 -13.04 24.66
N PHE A 584 3.77 -14.30 24.62
CA PHE A 584 2.64 -14.79 23.85
C PHE A 584 1.37 -14.77 24.70
N ILE A 585 0.44 -13.87 24.38
CA ILE A 585 -0.82 -13.71 25.13
C ILE A 585 -1.67 -14.99 25.10
N GLU A 586 -1.57 -15.80 24.04
CA GLU A 586 -2.23 -17.10 23.91
C GLU A 586 -1.71 -18.16 24.92
N GLY A 587 -0.49 -17.98 25.44
CA GLY A 587 0.17 -18.89 26.39
C GLY A 587 0.67 -20.23 25.79
N ALA A 588 0.19 -20.63 24.63
CA ALA A 588 0.61 -21.81 23.89
C ALA A 588 0.59 -21.56 22.38
N ARG A 589 1.39 -22.33 21.62
CA ARG A 589 1.36 -22.29 20.16
C ARG A 589 0.03 -22.80 19.62
N SER A 590 -0.54 -22.09 18.66
CA SER A 590 -1.67 -22.58 17.89
C SER A 590 -1.24 -23.63 16.87
N ARG A 591 -1.63 -24.89 17.09
CA ARG A 591 -1.34 -25.99 16.14
C ARG A 591 -2.21 -25.92 14.89
N SER A 592 -3.42 -25.39 15.04
CA SER A 592 -4.45 -25.27 14.00
C SER A 592 -4.41 -23.91 13.29
N ARG A 593 -3.51 -23.00 13.69
CA ARG A 593 -3.46 -21.57 13.31
C ARG A 593 -4.65 -20.72 13.80
N GLN A 594 -5.60 -21.31 14.53
CA GLN A 594 -6.66 -20.59 15.26
C GLN A 594 -6.07 -19.64 16.32
N PHE A 595 -6.71 -18.50 16.51
CA PHE A 595 -6.41 -17.62 17.64
C PHE A 595 -6.94 -18.25 18.93
N LEU A 596 -6.04 -18.56 19.88
CA LEU A 596 -6.41 -19.17 21.14
C LEU A 596 -6.89 -18.11 22.15
N LYS A 597 -7.71 -18.54 23.13
CA LYS A 597 -8.17 -17.64 24.18
C LYS A 597 -6.99 -17.02 24.97
N PRO A 598 -6.95 -15.69 25.14
CA PRO A 598 -5.84 -15.03 25.81
C PRO A 598 -5.73 -15.41 27.29
N LYS A 599 -4.50 -15.58 27.77
CA LYS A 599 -4.14 -15.77 29.17
C LYS A 599 -3.73 -14.44 29.78
N ARG A 600 -4.46 -14.02 30.82
CA ARG A 600 -4.33 -12.68 31.41
C ARG A 600 -3.28 -12.57 32.52
N GLY A 601 -2.59 -13.65 32.88
CA GLY A 601 -1.68 -13.68 34.04
C GLY A 601 -0.55 -12.65 33.94
N LEU A 602 0.12 -12.55 32.77
CA LEU A 602 1.20 -11.58 32.56
C LEU A 602 0.69 -10.15 32.47
N LEU A 603 -0.48 -9.93 31.85
CA LEU A 603 -1.12 -8.60 31.82
C LEU A 603 -1.50 -8.13 33.22
N ARG A 604 -2.03 -9.01 34.08
CA ARG A 604 -2.29 -8.69 35.49
C ARG A 604 -1.00 -8.40 36.26
N ALA A 605 0.05 -9.18 36.01
CA ALA A 605 1.36 -8.93 36.63
C ALA A 605 1.93 -7.56 36.22
N LEU A 606 1.77 -7.16 34.95
CA LEU A 606 2.12 -5.83 34.46
C LEU A 606 1.27 -4.73 35.14
N GLN A 607 -0.05 -4.89 35.18
CA GLN A 607 -0.96 -3.96 35.84
C GLN A 607 -0.60 -3.74 37.32
N ASN A 608 -0.25 -4.81 38.03
CA ASN A 608 0.12 -4.76 39.45
C ASN A 608 1.47 -4.09 39.74
N THR A 609 2.26 -3.79 38.71
CA THR A 609 3.45 -2.95 38.87
C THR A 609 3.08 -1.47 39.02
N GLY A 610 1.89 -1.07 38.56
CA GLY A 610 1.44 0.32 38.54
C GLY A 610 2.06 1.16 37.43
N ILE A 611 2.94 0.57 36.61
CA ILE A 611 3.65 1.27 35.53
C ILE A 611 2.82 1.19 34.24
N PRO A 612 2.56 2.33 33.58
CA PRO A 612 1.95 2.33 32.26
C PRO A 612 2.80 1.56 31.25
N CYS A 613 2.16 0.74 30.43
CA CYS A 613 2.83 0.02 29.35
C CYS A 613 2.08 0.18 28.03
N THR A 614 2.84 0.22 26.94
CA THR A 614 2.30 0.21 25.58
C THR A 614 2.55 -1.16 24.97
N ILE A 615 1.47 -1.84 24.62
CA ILE A 615 1.51 -3.17 24.02
C ILE A 615 1.51 -3.03 22.50
N LEU A 616 2.48 -3.64 21.83
CA LEU A 616 2.56 -3.73 20.37
C LEU A 616 2.12 -5.13 19.92
N PRO A 617 0.93 -5.28 19.32
CA PRO A 617 0.50 -6.52 18.70
C PRO A 617 1.32 -6.79 17.43
N ILE A 618 1.94 -7.96 17.32
CA ILE A 618 2.71 -8.34 16.12
C ILE A 618 2.11 -9.57 15.45
N SER A 619 1.60 -9.39 14.25
CA SER A 619 1.09 -10.49 13.44
C SER A 619 2.19 -11.04 12.54
N ILE A 620 2.51 -12.32 12.72
CA ILE A 620 3.44 -13.07 11.87
C ILE A 620 2.65 -14.05 11.00
N SER A 621 2.81 -13.91 9.69
CA SER A 621 2.12 -14.68 8.68
C SER A 621 3.09 -15.53 7.85
N TYR A 622 2.87 -16.83 7.81
CA TYR A 622 3.69 -17.82 7.11
C TYR A 622 2.91 -18.43 5.95
N ASP A 623 3.55 -18.68 4.81
CA ASP A 623 2.99 -19.61 3.83
C ASP A 623 2.92 -21.03 4.44
N LEU A 624 4.08 -21.53 4.86
CA LEU A 624 4.22 -22.83 5.51
C LEU A 624 4.88 -22.68 6.88
N ILE A 625 4.32 -23.38 7.86
CA ILE A 625 4.87 -23.43 9.21
C ILE A 625 5.91 -24.56 9.29
N PRO A 626 7.11 -24.33 9.84
CA PRO A 626 8.15 -25.36 9.91
C PRO A 626 7.73 -26.66 10.61
N GLU A 627 6.88 -26.55 11.63
CA GLU A 627 6.43 -27.66 12.48
C GLU A 627 5.18 -28.39 12.00
N GLU A 628 4.65 -28.04 10.83
CA GLU A 628 3.34 -28.50 10.34
C GLU A 628 3.21 -30.03 10.34
N ARG A 629 4.26 -30.78 9.97
CA ARG A 629 4.25 -32.25 10.02
C ARG A 629 4.09 -32.81 11.43
N SER A 630 4.64 -32.14 12.44
CA SER A 630 4.46 -32.54 13.84
C SER A 630 3.04 -32.22 14.31
N PHE A 631 2.53 -31.04 13.94
CA PHE A 631 1.17 -30.62 14.27
C PHE A 631 0.12 -31.55 13.66
N LEU A 632 0.33 -32.04 12.44
CA LEU A 632 -0.58 -33.00 11.80
C LEU A 632 -0.80 -34.26 12.65
N SER A 633 0.24 -34.75 13.35
CA SER A 633 0.08 -35.91 14.25
C SER A 633 -0.70 -35.56 15.52
N GLU A 634 -0.46 -34.38 16.10
CA GLU A 634 -1.20 -33.90 17.28
C GLU A 634 -2.67 -33.63 16.96
N LEU A 635 -2.97 -33.02 15.81
CA LEU A 635 -4.32 -32.72 15.32
C LEU A 635 -5.16 -33.97 14.98
N ARG A 636 -4.51 -35.13 14.90
CA ARG A 636 -5.12 -36.47 14.75
C ARG A 636 -5.13 -37.27 16.06
N ALA A 637 -4.94 -36.60 17.20
CA ALA A 637 -4.90 -37.22 18.53
C ALA A 637 -3.85 -38.34 18.68
N VAL A 638 -2.78 -38.32 17.88
CA VAL A 638 -1.60 -39.18 18.10
C VAL A 638 -0.77 -38.55 19.21
N ASN A 639 -0.52 -39.31 20.29
CA ASN A 639 0.05 -38.87 21.58
C ASN A 639 0.87 -37.56 21.55
N LYS A 640 0.51 -36.62 22.43
CA LYS A 640 1.23 -35.37 22.70
C LYS A 640 2.68 -35.67 23.07
N LYS A 641 3.58 -35.68 22.08
CA LYS A 641 5.00 -35.93 22.34
C LYS A 641 5.57 -34.71 23.05
N LYS A 642 5.99 -34.85 24.32
CA LYS A 642 6.89 -33.87 24.95
C LYS A 642 8.05 -33.64 23.98
N MET A 643 8.34 -32.38 23.65
CA MET A 643 9.35 -32.06 22.65
C MET A 643 10.71 -32.58 23.11
N LYS A 644 11.26 -33.58 22.41
CA LYS A 644 12.60 -34.09 22.69
C LYS A 644 13.64 -33.16 22.06
N LEU A 645 14.70 -32.84 22.78
CA LEU A 645 15.85 -32.03 22.31
C LEU A 645 16.38 -32.49 20.94
N ARG A 646 16.36 -33.81 20.68
CA ARG A 646 16.74 -34.41 19.40
C ARG A 646 15.88 -33.94 18.22
N SER A 647 14.58 -33.70 18.42
CA SER A 647 13.67 -33.21 17.37
C SER A 647 13.99 -31.77 16.97
N LEU A 648 14.27 -30.91 17.96
CA LEU A 648 14.70 -29.52 17.73
C LEU A 648 16.03 -29.49 16.98
N MET A 649 17.03 -30.26 17.42
CA MET A 649 18.35 -30.32 16.77
C MET A 649 18.29 -30.86 15.33
N LYS A 650 17.50 -31.92 15.09
CA LYS A 650 17.30 -32.49 13.75
C LYS A 650 16.63 -31.47 12.82
N TRP A 651 15.69 -30.68 13.35
CA TRP A 651 15.05 -29.60 12.61
C TRP A 651 16.03 -28.47 12.27
N THR A 652 16.78 -27.96 13.26
CA THR A 652 17.78 -26.90 13.05
C THR A 652 18.81 -27.31 11.99
N SER A 653 19.26 -28.57 12.04
CA SER A 653 20.15 -29.15 11.03
C SER A 653 19.53 -29.15 9.63
N ARG A 654 18.25 -29.55 9.49
CA ARG A 654 17.55 -29.53 8.18
C ARG A 654 17.36 -28.12 7.63
N MET A 655 17.08 -27.15 8.50
CA MET A 655 16.98 -25.74 8.12
C MET A 655 18.33 -25.22 7.59
N ILE A 656 19.41 -25.43 8.34
CA ILE A 656 20.77 -25.03 7.94
C ILE A 656 21.24 -25.77 6.66
N ALA A 657 20.74 -26.97 6.42
CA ALA A 657 20.99 -27.75 5.22
C ALA A 657 20.12 -27.33 4.01
N GLY A 658 19.20 -26.37 4.14
CA GLY A 658 18.31 -25.95 3.05
C GLY A 658 17.28 -27.00 2.62
N LYS A 659 16.97 -27.97 3.51
CA LYS A 659 16.01 -29.07 3.23
C LYS A 659 14.57 -28.73 3.64
N VAL A 660 14.30 -27.46 3.86
CA VAL A 660 13.00 -26.90 4.28
C VAL A 660 12.79 -25.66 3.43
N ASN A 661 11.66 -25.55 2.75
CA ASN A 661 11.25 -24.31 2.10
C ASN A 661 9.93 -23.85 2.73
N LEU A 662 9.99 -22.73 3.45
CA LEU A 662 8.83 -22.13 4.11
C LEU A 662 8.09 -21.13 3.22
N GLY A 663 8.61 -20.83 2.02
CA GLY A 663 8.09 -19.78 1.16
C GLY A 663 8.37 -18.40 1.73
N ARG A 664 7.30 -17.60 1.83
CA ARG A 664 7.31 -16.24 2.35
C ARG A 664 6.85 -16.19 3.81
N VAL A 665 7.48 -15.30 4.57
CA VAL A 665 7.02 -14.88 5.90
C VAL A 665 6.84 -13.36 5.89
N HIS A 666 5.71 -12.87 6.40
CA HIS A 666 5.43 -11.44 6.49
C HIS A 666 5.07 -11.05 7.93
N ILE A 667 5.59 -9.92 8.40
CA ILE A 667 5.43 -9.41 9.76
C ILE A 667 4.76 -8.03 9.70
N THR A 668 3.68 -7.84 10.46
CA THR A 668 2.93 -6.58 10.52
C THR A 668 2.70 -6.19 11.97
N CYS A 669 2.75 -4.89 12.27
CA CYS A 669 2.43 -4.34 13.59
C CYS A 669 0.97 -3.84 13.63
N GLY A 670 0.27 -4.15 14.71
CA GLY A 670 -1.04 -3.59 15.03
C GLY A 670 -0.95 -2.20 15.64
N ALA A 671 -2.10 -1.56 15.80
CA ALA A 671 -2.20 -0.36 16.61
C ALA A 671 -1.76 -0.66 18.05
N PRO A 672 -1.04 0.26 18.71
CA PRO A 672 -0.60 0.06 20.08
C PRO A 672 -1.80 0.06 21.04
N VAL A 673 -1.78 -0.86 22.00
CA VAL A 673 -2.79 -0.95 23.07
C VAL A 673 -2.17 -0.45 24.37
N ILE A 674 -2.66 0.69 24.86
CA ILE A 674 -2.14 1.32 26.08
C ILE A 674 -2.82 0.69 27.31
N MET A 675 -2.02 0.32 28.31
CA MET A 675 -2.50 -0.25 29.57
C MET A 675 -1.88 0.49 30.75
N GLY A 676 -2.73 1.03 31.62
CA GLY A 676 -2.35 1.63 32.90
C GLY A 676 -2.83 0.80 34.09
N SER A 677 -2.64 1.34 35.29
CA SER A 677 -3.00 0.67 36.55
C SER A 677 -4.50 0.39 36.69
N GLN A 678 -5.37 1.23 36.11
CA GLN A 678 -6.84 1.13 36.22
C GLN A 678 -7.53 0.49 35.00
N THR A 679 -6.77 0.06 33.99
CA THR A 679 -7.35 -0.45 32.73
C THR A 679 -7.96 -1.85 32.93
N ASP A 680 -9.07 -2.15 32.25
CA ASP A 680 -9.63 -3.50 32.27
C ASP A 680 -8.76 -4.47 31.45
N VAL A 681 -8.02 -5.34 32.14
CA VAL A 681 -7.18 -6.38 31.51
C VAL A 681 -8.00 -7.33 30.64
N HIS A 682 -9.30 -7.53 30.91
CA HIS A 682 -10.15 -8.32 30.03
C HIS A 682 -10.29 -7.65 28.67
N GLN A 683 -10.64 -6.37 28.64
CA GLN A 683 -10.78 -5.60 27.41
C GLN A 683 -9.45 -5.47 26.66
N VAL A 684 -8.35 -5.10 27.36
CA VAL A 684 -7.00 -5.07 26.76
C VAL A 684 -6.64 -6.40 26.10
N SER A 685 -6.97 -7.53 26.75
CA SER A 685 -6.70 -8.84 26.16
C SER A 685 -7.51 -9.13 24.89
N LYS A 686 -8.69 -8.52 24.74
CA LYS A 686 -9.50 -8.62 23.51
C LYS A 686 -8.97 -7.70 22.43
N ASP A 687 -8.65 -6.45 22.77
CA ASP A 687 -8.14 -5.44 21.81
C ASP A 687 -6.84 -5.92 21.17
N VAL A 688 -5.92 -6.46 21.98
CA VAL A 688 -4.66 -7.04 21.47
C VAL A 688 -4.94 -8.22 20.53
N MET A 689 -5.89 -9.10 20.87
CA MET A 689 -6.23 -10.25 20.03
C MET A 689 -6.93 -9.83 18.73
N GLN A 690 -7.73 -8.77 18.78
CA GLN A 690 -8.36 -8.16 17.61
C GLN A 690 -7.30 -7.59 16.66
N GLU A 691 -6.34 -6.80 17.16
CA GLU A 691 -5.25 -6.28 16.34
C GLU A 691 -4.41 -7.40 15.71
N LEU A 692 -4.12 -8.48 16.45
CA LEU A 692 -3.44 -9.65 15.89
C LEU A 692 -4.24 -10.32 14.76
N GLN A 693 -5.56 -10.41 14.90
CA GLN A 693 -6.45 -10.98 13.90
C GLN A 693 -6.51 -10.08 12.65
N ASP A 694 -6.80 -8.79 12.83
CA ASP A 694 -6.98 -7.79 11.76
C ASP A 694 -5.68 -7.55 10.96
N LYS A 695 -4.50 -7.65 11.59
CA LYS A 695 -3.21 -7.54 10.89
C LYS A 695 -2.71 -8.84 10.29
N THR A 696 -3.51 -9.91 10.26
CA THR A 696 -3.10 -11.17 9.63
C THR A 696 -3.04 -11.04 8.11
N SER A 697 -1.86 -11.26 7.54
CA SER A 697 -1.61 -11.18 6.09
C SER A 697 -1.86 -12.52 5.41
N VAL A 698 -2.74 -12.57 4.42
CA VAL A 698 -3.13 -13.77 3.70
C VAL A 698 -2.27 -13.94 2.45
N SER A 699 -1.66 -15.10 2.28
CA SER A 699 -0.85 -15.36 1.10
C SER A 699 -1.61 -16.02 -0.04
N SER A 700 -1.18 -15.76 -1.27
CA SER A 700 -1.72 -16.44 -2.45
C SER A 700 -1.55 -17.97 -2.39
N PHE A 701 -0.60 -18.49 -1.61
CA PHE A 701 -0.47 -19.93 -1.38
C PHE A 701 -1.65 -20.50 -0.57
N HIS A 702 -2.10 -19.79 0.48
CA HIS A 702 -3.28 -20.20 1.24
C HIS A 702 -4.53 -20.26 0.35
N LEU A 703 -4.76 -19.20 -0.44
CA LEU A 703 -5.94 -19.09 -1.29
C LEU A 703 -5.93 -20.12 -2.43
N ARG A 704 -4.79 -20.29 -3.10
CA ARG A 704 -4.65 -21.32 -4.14
C ARG A 704 -4.78 -22.74 -3.56
N SER A 705 -4.35 -22.96 -2.30
CA SER A 705 -4.56 -24.23 -1.61
C SER A 705 -6.04 -24.54 -1.39
N PHE A 706 -6.81 -23.55 -0.94
CA PHE A 706 -8.26 -23.68 -0.80
C PHE A 706 -8.92 -24.00 -2.16
N LEU A 707 -8.68 -23.17 -3.19
CA LEU A 707 -9.28 -23.35 -4.52
C LEU A 707 -8.94 -24.68 -5.19
N HIS A 708 -7.74 -25.21 -4.95
CA HIS A 708 -7.35 -26.51 -5.47
C HIS A 708 -8.16 -27.66 -4.86
N HIS A 709 -8.43 -27.59 -3.56
CA HIS A 709 -9.17 -28.63 -2.84
C HIS A 709 -10.70 -28.43 -2.92
N HIS A 710 -11.14 -27.18 -3.07
CA HIS A 710 -12.53 -26.74 -3.04
C HIS A 710 -12.81 -25.74 -4.18
N PRO A 711 -12.85 -26.21 -5.44
CA PRO A 711 -13.17 -25.34 -6.56
C PRO A 711 -14.63 -24.85 -6.44
N VAL A 712 -14.82 -23.53 -6.45
CA VAL A 712 -16.14 -22.90 -6.40
C VAL A 712 -16.42 -22.21 -7.72
N ASN A 713 -17.56 -22.51 -8.34
CA ASN A 713 -17.89 -21.95 -9.66
C ASN A 713 -17.99 -20.41 -9.61
N GLY A 714 -17.32 -19.74 -10.54
CA GLY A 714 -17.28 -18.28 -10.64
C GLY A 714 -16.36 -17.58 -9.63
N ILE A 715 -15.52 -18.33 -8.91
CA ILE A 715 -14.53 -17.81 -7.97
C ILE A 715 -13.15 -18.28 -8.38
N ASP A 716 -12.27 -17.31 -8.63
CA ASP A 716 -10.86 -17.51 -8.88
C ASP A 716 -10.01 -16.83 -7.79
N LEU A 717 -8.69 -16.90 -7.96
CA LEU A 717 -7.74 -16.32 -7.01
C LEU A 717 -7.92 -14.80 -6.90
N GLU A 718 -8.18 -14.11 -8.00
CA GLU A 718 -8.33 -12.66 -8.02
C GLU A 718 -9.57 -12.23 -7.23
N TRP A 719 -10.69 -12.94 -7.42
CA TRP A 719 -11.91 -12.72 -6.63
C TRP A 719 -11.67 -12.92 -5.14
N MET A 720 -10.94 -13.96 -4.73
CA MET A 720 -10.64 -14.20 -3.30
C MET A 720 -9.74 -13.10 -2.72
N ILE A 721 -8.73 -12.66 -3.48
CA ILE A 721 -7.83 -11.58 -3.07
C ILE A 721 -8.64 -10.30 -2.85
N GLN A 722 -9.44 -9.92 -3.85
CA GLN A 722 -10.24 -8.71 -3.77
C GLN A 722 -11.25 -8.79 -2.61
N SER A 723 -11.90 -9.94 -2.43
CA SER A 723 -12.87 -10.15 -1.34
C SER A 723 -12.26 -9.98 0.05
N ILE A 724 -11.00 -10.39 0.24
CA ILE A 724 -10.27 -10.20 1.50
C ILE A 724 -9.88 -8.72 1.66
N ILE A 725 -9.36 -8.09 0.61
CA ILE A 725 -8.97 -6.67 0.63
C ILE A 725 -10.18 -5.77 0.94
N ASP A 726 -11.34 -6.03 0.32
CA ASP A 726 -12.59 -5.29 0.54
C ASP A 726 -13.08 -5.39 1.99
N ARG A 727 -12.61 -6.40 2.74
CA ARG A 727 -12.91 -6.63 4.16
C ARG A 727 -11.79 -6.13 5.08
N GLY A 728 -10.89 -5.30 4.57
CA GLY A 728 -9.76 -4.75 5.32
C GLY A 728 -8.59 -5.70 5.50
N GLY A 729 -8.61 -6.87 4.83
CA GLY A 729 -7.56 -7.87 4.96
C GLY A 729 -6.31 -7.54 4.15
N ASN A 730 -5.17 -7.98 4.69
CA ASN A 730 -3.86 -7.80 4.03
C ASN A 730 -3.53 -8.99 3.14
N PHE A 731 -2.95 -8.73 1.96
CA PHE A 731 -2.59 -9.76 0.99
C PHE A 731 -1.09 -9.76 0.65
N ILE A 732 -0.50 -10.95 0.53
CA ILE A 732 0.89 -11.14 0.10
C ILE A 732 1.02 -12.20 -1.00
N GLU A 733 1.79 -11.92 -2.05
CA GLU A 733 2.06 -12.91 -3.08
C GLU A 733 3.08 -13.97 -2.58
N SER A 734 2.73 -15.24 -2.69
CA SER A 734 3.62 -16.36 -2.35
C SER A 734 4.33 -16.92 -3.60
N PRO A 735 5.64 -17.21 -3.49
CA PRO A 735 6.39 -17.90 -4.54
C PRO A 735 6.11 -19.41 -4.61
N LEU A 736 5.46 -19.99 -3.60
CA LEU A 736 5.18 -21.42 -3.55
C LEU A 736 4.08 -21.80 -4.55
N LYS A 737 4.35 -22.88 -5.32
CA LYS A 737 3.45 -23.38 -6.38
C LYS A 737 2.91 -24.78 -6.12
N ASN A 738 3.60 -25.61 -5.34
CA ASN A 738 3.25 -27.03 -5.16
C ASN A 738 2.11 -27.20 -4.15
N ILE A 739 0.88 -27.02 -4.62
CA ILE A 739 -0.33 -27.11 -3.80
C ILE A 739 -0.85 -28.54 -3.68
N ALA A 740 -0.67 -29.37 -4.71
CA ALA A 740 -1.21 -30.74 -4.76
C ALA A 740 -0.64 -31.67 -3.67
N SER A 741 0.49 -31.29 -3.04
CA SER A 741 1.10 -32.04 -1.95
C SER A 741 0.62 -31.63 -0.54
N VAL A 742 -0.24 -30.61 -0.44
CA VAL A 742 -0.78 -30.15 0.84
C VAL A 742 -1.78 -31.17 1.36
N HIS A 743 -1.60 -31.60 2.60
CA HIS A 743 -2.49 -32.56 3.24
C HIS A 743 -3.83 -31.87 3.60
N PRO A 744 -5.01 -32.52 3.45
CA PRO A 744 -6.32 -31.87 3.72
C PRO A 744 -6.45 -31.20 5.09
N ILE A 745 -5.96 -31.85 6.16
CA ILE A 745 -5.92 -31.23 7.50
C ILE A 745 -5.05 -29.96 7.53
N ASN A 746 -3.92 -29.93 6.81
CA ASN A 746 -3.08 -28.74 6.76
C ASN A 746 -3.79 -27.61 6.00
N GLU A 747 -4.49 -27.93 4.91
CA GLU A 747 -5.33 -26.97 4.21
C GLU A 747 -6.40 -26.37 5.15
N LEU A 748 -7.10 -27.20 5.94
CA LEU A 748 -8.02 -26.71 6.98
C LEU A 748 -7.33 -25.77 7.98
N THR A 749 -6.09 -26.07 8.41
CA THR A 749 -5.34 -25.13 9.26
C THR A 749 -5.01 -23.83 8.54
N MET A 750 -4.75 -23.85 7.24
CA MET A 750 -4.47 -22.64 6.45
C MET A 750 -5.72 -21.75 6.31
N ARG A 751 -6.93 -22.32 6.32
CA ARG A 751 -8.18 -21.53 6.34
C ARG A 751 -8.30 -20.66 7.58
N TYR A 752 -7.94 -21.18 8.76
CA TYR A 752 -7.96 -20.41 10.01
C TYR A 752 -7.11 -19.14 9.99
N HIS A 753 -6.19 -19.04 9.03
CA HIS A 753 -5.42 -17.85 8.78
C HIS A 753 -6.25 -16.66 8.27
N TRP A 754 -7.39 -16.91 7.59
CA TRP A 754 -8.11 -15.86 6.85
C TRP A 754 -9.64 -15.91 6.93
N ILE A 755 -10.24 -17.00 7.41
CA ILE A 755 -11.71 -17.13 7.45
C ILE A 755 -12.43 -16.08 8.32
N HIS A 756 -11.73 -15.47 9.28
CA HIS A 756 -12.30 -14.48 10.19
C HIS A 756 -12.78 -13.21 9.46
N TYR A 757 -12.17 -12.87 8.32
CA TYR A 757 -12.62 -11.75 7.48
C TYR A 757 -14.07 -11.94 7.00
N PHE A 758 -14.56 -13.19 6.92
CA PHE A 758 -15.89 -13.54 6.44
C PHE A 758 -16.92 -13.81 7.56
N TYR A 759 -16.57 -13.60 8.83
CA TYR A 759 -17.49 -13.86 9.94
C TYR A 759 -18.73 -12.95 9.91
N SER A 760 -18.59 -11.70 9.45
CA SER A 760 -19.73 -10.80 9.28
C SER A 760 -20.69 -11.28 8.20
N ASP A 761 -20.18 -11.80 7.07
CA ASP A 761 -21.01 -12.35 6.00
C ASP A 761 -21.78 -13.61 6.46
N LEU A 762 -21.12 -14.47 7.24
CA LEU A 762 -21.75 -15.67 7.80
C LEU A 762 -22.98 -15.33 8.65
N LEU A 763 -22.87 -14.35 9.55
CA LEU A 763 -24.00 -13.94 10.39
C LEU A 763 -25.12 -13.28 9.60
N LYS A 764 -24.81 -12.60 8.48
CA LYS A 764 -25.82 -12.06 7.56
C LYS A 764 -26.59 -13.16 6.83
N ILE A 765 -25.88 -14.16 6.31
CA ILE A 765 -26.47 -15.20 5.45
C ILE A 765 -27.22 -16.25 6.26
N TRP A 766 -26.63 -16.66 7.40
CA TRP A 766 -27.19 -17.65 8.32
C TRP A 766 -27.31 -17.09 9.74
N PRO A 767 -28.18 -16.09 9.95
CA PRO A 767 -28.42 -15.55 11.28
C PRO A 767 -28.96 -16.64 12.21
N LYS A 768 -28.55 -16.64 13.49
CA LYS A 768 -29.02 -17.60 14.50
C LYS A 768 -28.66 -19.06 14.25
N HIS A 769 -27.66 -19.34 13.39
CA HIS A 769 -27.15 -20.69 13.22
C HIS A 769 -26.26 -21.09 14.41
N PRO A 770 -26.67 -22.03 15.28
CA PRO A 770 -26.04 -22.24 16.59
C PRO A 770 -24.56 -22.64 16.50
N VAL A 771 -24.19 -23.46 15.51
CA VAL A 771 -22.79 -23.85 15.27
C VAL A 771 -21.91 -22.67 14.84
N LEU A 772 -22.39 -21.84 13.91
CA LEU A 772 -21.62 -20.70 13.39
C LEU A 772 -21.52 -19.59 14.43
N GLU A 773 -22.59 -19.33 15.18
CA GLU A 773 -22.56 -18.38 16.31
C GLU A 773 -21.59 -18.83 17.40
N HIS A 774 -21.59 -20.13 17.73
CA HIS A 774 -20.62 -20.68 18.68
C HIS A 774 -19.19 -20.47 18.15
N HIS A 775 -18.92 -20.88 16.91
CA HIS A 775 -17.63 -20.73 16.28
C HIS A 775 -17.10 -19.30 16.30
N ILE A 776 -17.93 -18.33 15.89
CA ILE A 776 -17.57 -16.92 15.86
C ILE A 776 -17.36 -16.39 17.29
N SER A 777 -18.17 -16.81 18.26
CA SER A 777 -17.99 -16.40 19.66
C SER A 777 -16.68 -16.89 20.30
N GLU A 778 -16.14 -18.00 19.80
CA GLU A 778 -14.92 -18.61 20.31
C GLU A 778 -13.66 -18.15 19.54
N ASN A 779 -13.80 -17.73 18.27
CA ASN A 779 -12.68 -17.44 17.38
C ASN A 779 -12.65 -15.99 16.84
N GLY A 780 -13.73 -15.22 16.97
CA GLY A 780 -13.83 -13.83 16.50
C GLY A 780 -13.55 -12.83 17.63
N TYR A 781 -12.64 -11.88 17.36
CA TYR A 781 -12.27 -10.84 18.33
C TYR A 781 -12.79 -9.44 17.95
N ASN A 782 -13.04 -9.17 16.67
CA ASN A 782 -13.65 -7.91 16.19
C ASN A 782 -15.19 -7.99 16.15
N LEU A 783 -15.84 -8.13 17.31
CA LEU A 783 -17.29 -8.40 17.38
C LEU A 783 -18.16 -7.18 17.05
N ASP A 784 -17.66 -5.96 17.26
CA ASP A 784 -18.44 -4.73 17.02
C ASP A 784 -18.55 -4.41 15.53
N PHE A 785 -17.47 -4.57 14.76
CA PHE A 785 -17.54 -4.53 13.30
C PHE A 785 -18.49 -5.61 12.75
N ILE A 786 -18.40 -6.85 13.26
CA ILE A 786 -19.28 -7.95 12.82
C ILE A 786 -20.76 -7.58 13.03
N LYS A 787 -21.11 -6.96 14.16
CA LYS A 787 -22.48 -6.52 14.47
C LYS A 787 -22.93 -5.33 13.62
N GLU A 788 -22.11 -4.28 13.53
CA GLU A 788 -22.42 -3.09 12.74
C GLU A 788 -22.58 -3.43 11.25
N TYR A 789 -21.68 -4.27 10.72
CA TYR A 789 -21.78 -4.74 9.35
C TYR A 789 -23.04 -5.56 9.13
N SER A 790 -23.41 -6.45 10.07
CA SER A 790 -24.62 -7.29 10.00
C SER A 790 -25.94 -6.49 9.91
N ASN A 791 -25.93 -5.23 10.35
CA ASN A 791 -27.10 -4.35 10.35
C ASN A 791 -27.22 -3.46 9.09
N LEU A 792 -26.25 -3.47 8.18
CA LEU A 792 -26.32 -2.75 6.90
C LEU A 792 -27.34 -3.43 5.95
N ASP A 793 -28.24 -2.62 5.38
CA ASP A 793 -29.47 -3.00 4.65
C ASP A 793 -29.51 -4.37 3.95
N SER A 794 -30.54 -5.15 4.29
CA SER A 794 -30.85 -6.49 3.77
C SER A 794 -31.37 -6.52 2.32
N GLU A 795 -31.41 -5.39 1.62
CA GLU A 795 -31.96 -5.28 0.25
C GLU A 795 -30.93 -5.45 -0.87
N ALA A 796 -29.64 -5.63 -0.53
CA ALA A 796 -28.62 -5.94 -1.54
C ALA A 796 -28.84 -7.34 -2.11
N LYS A 797 -28.91 -7.46 -3.46
CA LYS A 797 -28.94 -8.75 -4.18
C LYS A 797 -27.90 -9.71 -3.60
N VAL A 798 -28.36 -10.83 -3.06
CA VAL A 798 -27.53 -11.88 -2.47
C VAL A 798 -26.55 -12.39 -3.53
N ASP A 799 -25.24 -12.15 -3.33
CA ASP A 799 -24.20 -12.70 -4.21
C ASP A 799 -24.15 -14.22 -4.03
N ILE A 800 -24.72 -14.94 -5.00
CA ILE A 800 -24.77 -16.41 -5.02
C ILE A 800 -23.35 -17.00 -4.95
N ARG A 801 -22.34 -16.32 -5.49
CA ARG A 801 -20.95 -16.79 -5.42
C ARG A 801 -20.45 -16.75 -3.98
N LEU A 802 -20.69 -15.65 -3.26
CA LEU A 802 -20.32 -15.51 -1.85
C LEU A 802 -21.00 -16.58 -0.98
N ASN A 803 -22.28 -16.87 -1.22
CA ASN A 803 -22.98 -17.94 -0.48
C ASN A 803 -22.35 -19.32 -0.71
N ASN A 804 -22.08 -19.68 -1.96
CA ASN A 804 -21.46 -20.96 -2.31
C ASN A 804 -20.04 -21.06 -1.76
N PHE A 805 -19.30 -19.96 -1.77
CA PHE A 805 -17.99 -19.87 -1.15
C PHE A 805 -18.05 -20.17 0.36
N LEU A 806 -18.90 -19.47 1.09
CA LEU A 806 -18.99 -19.62 2.54
C LEU A 806 -19.50 -21.00 2.94
N TYR A 807 -20.37 -21.60 2.11
CA TYR A 807 -20.73 -23.00 2.25
C TYR A 807 -19.47 -23.89 2.23
N GLU A 808 -18.66 -23.81 1.17
CA GLU A 808 -17.45 -24.64 1.03
C GLU A 808 -16.41 -24.39 2.13
N VAL A 809 -16.32 -23.15 2.63
CA VAL A 809 -15.42 -22.79 3.72
C VAL A 809 -15.83 -23.46 5.04
N PHE A 810 -17.13 -23.42 5.39
CA PHE A 810 -17.62 -23.81 6.73
C PHE A 810 -18.38 -25.15 6.79
N GLU A 811 -18.68 -25.78 5.66
CA GLU A 811 -19.31 -27.11 5.63
C GLU A 811 -18.52 -28.18 6.42
N PRO A 812 -17.18 -28.24 6.39
CA PRO A 812 -16.43 -29.20 7.20
C PRO A 812 -16.70 -29.09 8.70
N LEU A 813 -16.86 -27.86 9.21
CA LEU A 813 -17.16 -27.59 10.62
C LEU A 813 -18.55 -28.13 10.99
N THR A 814 -19.58 -27.77 10.21
CA THR A 814 -20.96 -28.18 10.52
C THR A 814 -21.19 -29.68 10.34
N LYS A 815 -20.52 -30.31 9.35
CA LYS A 815 -20.49 -31.77 9.20
C LYS A 815 -19.89 -32.47 10.43
N GLU A 816 -18.82 -31.94 11.00
CA GLU A 816 -18.19 -32.55 12.17
C GLU A 816 -19.09 -32.44 13.40
N TYR A 817 -19.70 -31.27 13.65
CA TYR A 817 -20.70 -31.09 14.71
C TYR A 817 -21.85 -32.09 14.59
N LYS A 818 -22.42 -32.21 13.39
CA LYS A 818 -23.48 -33.18 13.09
C LYS A 818 -23.04 -34.62 13.37
N ARG A 819 -21.81 -34.96 13.01
CA ARG A 819 -21.23 -36.30 13.25
C ARG A 819 -21.09 -36.59 14.74
N ILE A 820 -20.60 -35.65 15.53
CA ILE A 820 -20.47 -35.82 16.99
C ILE A 820 -21.85 -35.96 17.64
N LEU A 821 -22.81 -35.14 17.24
CA LEU A 821 -24.17 -35.20 17.78
C LEU A 821 -24.89 -36.50 17.40
N ALA A 822 -24.70 -37.02 16.18
CA ALA A 822 -25.21 -38.34 15.79
C ALA A 822 -24.68 -39.47 16.69
N ILE A 823 -23.39 -39.41 17.06
CA ILE A 823 -22.79 -40.38 18.00
C ILE A 823 -23.40 -40.21 19.39
N ALA A 824 -23.63 -38.98 19.83
CA ALA A 824 -24.28 -38.70 21.10
C ALA A 824 -25.69 -39.30 21.15
N LEU A 825 -26.50 -39.04 20.12
CA LEU A 825 -27.89 -39.52 19.99
C LEU A 825 -27.93 -41.05 20.01
N LYS A 826 -27.05 -41.71 19.23
CA LYS A 826 -26.94 -43.17 19.19
C LYS A 826 -26.58 -43.79 20.55
N ASN A 827 -25.82 -43.07 21.38
CA ASN A 827 -25.34 -43.54 22.68
C ASN A 827 -26.09 -42.93 23.88
N ASN A 828 -27.27 -42.35 23.65
CA ASN A 828 -28.10 -41.71 24.66
C ASN A 828 -27.34 -40.69 25.54
N GLY A 829 -26.59 -39.80 24.88
CA GLY A 829 -25.81 -38.73 25.50
C GLY A 829 -24.41 -39.12 25.96
N ASN A 830 -24.04 -40.41 25.90
CA ASN A 830 -22.70 -40.86 26.26
C ASN A 830 -21.70 -40.61 25.12
N LEU A 831 -20.70 -39.78 25.38
CA LEU A 831 -19.61 -39.50 24.44
C LEU A 831 -18.24 -39.72 25.09
N ALA A 832 -17.31 -40.23 24.30
CA ALA A 832 -15.90 -40.33 24.68
C ALA A 832 -15.22 -38.95 24.65
N THR A 833 -13.97 -38.88 25.12
CA THR A 833 -13.18 -37.64 25.02
C THR A 833 -12.87 -37.27 23.56
N ALA A 834 -12.60 -35.99 23.28
CA ALA A 834 -12.26 -35.51 21.93
C ALA A 834 -11.14 -36.35 21.28
N ASN A 835 -10.08 -36.67 22.04
CA ASN A 835 -8.97 -37.48 21.55
C ASN A 835 -9.38 -38.91 21.18
N GLU A 836 -10.26 -39.53 21.96
CA GLU A 836 -10.75 -40.89 21.68
C GLU A 836 -11.69 -40.89 20.48
N LEU A 837 -12.52 -39.85 20.34
CA LEU A 837 -13.38 -39.66 19.17
C LEU A 837 -12.54 -39.51 17.90
N VAL A 838 -11.55 -38.61 17.88
CA VAL A 838 -10.68 -38.42 16.71
C VAL A 838 -9.89 -39.68 16.34
N LYS A 839 -9.45 -40.49 17.32
CA LYS A 839 -8.80 -41.77 17.05
C LYS A 839 -9.72 -42.79 16.38
N LYS A 840 -11.01 -42.77 16.72
CA LYS A 840 -12.04 -43.68 16.17
C LYS A 840 -12.65 -43.18 14.86
N LEU A 841 -12.58 -41.87 14.62
CA LEU A 841 -13.20 -41.21 13.49
C LEU A 841 -12.16 -40.87 12.41
N PRO A 842 -12.13 -41.59 11.28
CA PRO A 842 -11.20 -41.26 10.20
C PRO A 842 -11.45 -39.84 9.70
N ASN A 843 -10.35 -39.14 9.39
CA ASN A 843 -10.31 -37.78 8.85
C ASN A 843 -10.90 -36.66 9.75
N SER A 844 -11.26 -36.95 11.00
CA SER A 844 -11.68 -35.93 11.94
C SER A 844 -10.56 -34.96 12.27
N PHE A 845 -10.92 -33.69 12.40
CA PHE A 845 -10.03 -32.61 12.79
C PHE A 845 -10.27 -32.28 14.27
N LEU A 846 -9.26 -32.54 15.13
CA LEU A 846 -9.42 -32.43 16.58
C LEU A 846 -10.04 -31.09 17.04
N PRO A 847 -9.64 -29.91 16.53
CA PRO A 847 -10.27 -28.67 16.94
C PRO A 847 -11.77 -28.59 16.66
N PHE A 848 -12.26 -29.14 15.54
CA PHE A 848 -13.70 -29.18 15.27
C PHE A 848 -14.45 -30.09 16.26
N VAL A 849 -13.84 -31.21 16.65
CA VAL A 849 -14.43 -32.13 17.65
C VAL A 849 -14.45 -31.46 19.03
N GLU A 850 -13.37 -30.78 19.42
CA GLU A 850 -13.30 -30.03 20.67
C GLU A 850 -14.34 -28.90 20.70
N GLU A 851 -14.48 -28.15 19.62
CA GLU A 851 -15.48 -27.08 19.47
C GLU A 851 -16.91 -27.63 19.54
N ALA A 852 -17.18 -28.75 18.85
CA ALA A 852 -18.48 -29.41 18.88
C ALA A 852 -18.87 -29.84 20.30
N LEU A 853 -17.95 -30.47 21.03
CA LEU A 853 -18.20 -30.88 22.42
C LEU A 853 -18.41 -29.66 23.33
N ALA A 854 -17.58 -28.62 23.19
CA ALA A 854 -17.71 -27.39 23.97
C ALA A 854 -19.05 -26.69 23.71
N ALA A 855 -19.52 -26.66 22.46
CA ALA A 855 -20.83 -26.13 22.10
C ALA A 855 -21.95 -26.93 22.75
N LEU A 856 -21.93 -28.26 22.63
CA LEU A 856 -22.96 -29.12 23.22
C LEU A 856 -23.01 -28.99 24.76
N VAL A 857 -21.86 -28.82 25.42
CA VAL A 857 -21.79 -28.51 26.85
C VAL A 857 -22.38 -27.13 27.17
N LYS A 858 -21.99 -26.09 26.42
CA LYS A 858 -22.49 -24.72 26.59
C LYS A 858 -24.00 -24.63 26.43
N HIS A 859 -24.57 -25.42 25.52
CA HIS A 859 -26.02 -25.51 25.30
C HIS A 859 -26.73 -26.49 26.25
N GLY A 860 -26.01 -27.17 27.14
CA GLY A 860 -26.58 -28.09 28.12
C GLY A 860 -27.08 -29.41 27.53
N ILE A 861 -26.73 -29.72 26.28
CA ILE A 861 -27.09 -30.99 25.61
C ILE A 861 -26.34 -32.14 26.26
N ILE A 862 -25.04 -31.96 26.51
CA ILE A 862 -24.20 -32.90 27.25
C ILE A 862 -23.54 -32.20 28.43
N LYS A 863 -23.00 -32.96 29.39
CA LYS A 863 -22.15 -32.46 30.47
C LYS A 863 -20.97 -33.39 30.70
N GLU A 864 -19.90 -32.87 31.29
CA GLU A 864 -18.76 -33.71 31.69
C GLU A 864 -19.21 -34.76 32.72
N ASN A 865 -18.64 -35.96 32.63
CA ASN A 865 -18.94 -37.04 33.56
C ASN A 865 -18.00 -36.98 34.76
N ASP A 866 -18.56 -36.77 35.95
CA ASP A 866 -17.79 -36.63 37.19
C ASP A 866 -17.06 -37.92 37.62
N THR A 867 -17.46 -39.08 37.09
CA THR A 867 -16.94 -40.40 37.51
C THR A 867 -16.07 -41.10 36.47
N LYS A 868 -16.12 -40.68 35.20
CA LYS A 868 -15.37 -41.27 34.08
C LYS A 868 -14.93 -40.19 33.11
N ASN A 869 -13.79 -40.35 32.45
CA ASN A 869 -13.39 -39.47 31.36
C ASN A 869 -14.40 -39.57 30.20
N GLY A 870 -15.05 -38.45 29.85
CA GLY A 870 -16.05 -38.38 28.78
C GLY A 870 -17.21 -37.45 29.13
N PHE A 871 -18.30 -37.57 28.38
CA PHE A 871 -19.52 -36.78 28.55
C PHE A 871 -20.74 -37.68 28.66
N ILE A 872 -21.76 -37.17 29.34
CA ILE A 872 -23.08 -37.80 29.53
C ILE A 872 -24.20 -36.81 29.17
N ALA A 873 -25.44 -37.29 29.10
CA ALA A 873 -26.60 -36.45 28.85
C ALA A 873 -26.70 -35.28 29.85
N GLY A 874 -26.89 -34.08 29.32
CA GLY A 874 -27.06 -32.84 30.07
C GLY A 874 -28.52 -32.54 30.42
N SER A 875 -28.77 -31.38 31.03
CA SER A 875 -30.11 -30.96 31.45
C SER A 875 -31.06 -30.67 30.29
N LYS A 876 -30.52 -30.40 29.09
CA LYS A 876 -31.28 -30.12 27.85
C LYS A 876 -31.13 -31.22 26.81
N TRP A 877 -30.89 -32.47 27.24
CA TRP A 877 -30.72 -33.60 26.32
C TRP A 877 -31.89 -33.77 25.33
N LEU A 878 -33.12 -33.46 25.75
CA LEU A 878 -34.32 -33.53 24.91
C LEU A 878 -34.28 -32.56 23.71
N ASP A 879 -33.44 -31.52 23.76
CA ASP A 879 -33.25 -30.57 22.65
C ASP A 879 -32.21 -31.04 21.61
N ALA A 880 -31.59 -32.22 21.81
CA ALA A 880 -30.52 -32.72 20.96
C ALA A 880 -30.94 -32.89 19.49
N ASP A 881 -32.16 -33.37 19.23
CA ASP A 881 -32.69 -33.52 17.86
C ASP A 881 -32.91 -32.16 17.18
N ASN A 882 -33.38 -31.14 17.92
CA ASN A 882 -33.52 -29.78 17.40
C ASN A 882 -32.15 -29.18 17.03
N PHE A 883 -31.14 -29.41 17.85
CA PHE A 883 -29.77 -28.97 17.57
C PHE A 883 -29.17 -29.73 16.37
N TYR A 884 -29.52 -31.01 16.21
CA TYR A 884 -29.12 -31.82 15.06
C TYR A 884 -29.70 -31.29 13.75
N GLU A 885 -30.99 -30.95 13.76
CA GLU A 885 -31.65 -30.37 12.59
C GLU A 885 -31.14 -28.97 12.25
N ALA A 886 -30.81 -28.16 13.26
CA ALA A 886 -30.19 -26.85 13.03
C ALA A 886 -28.86 -26.96 12.25
N CYS A 887 -28.09 -28.05 12.43
CA CYS A 887 -26.87 -28.30 11.66
C CYS A 887 -27.12 -28.55 10.15
N ASN A 888 -28.35 -28.85 9.73
CA ASN A 888 -28.70 -29.11 8.32
C ASN A 888 -29.00 -27.83 7.51
N LEU A 889 -29.20 -26.69 8.17
CA LEU A 889 -29.74 -25.47 7.55
C LEU A 889 -28.85 -24.86 6.46
N ILE A 890 -27.53 -25.09 6.50
CA ILE A 890 -26.60 -24.62 5.47
C ILE A 890 -26.93 -25.23 4.08
N LYS A 891 -27.55 -26.42 4.03
CA LYS A 891 -27.87 -27.13 2.78
C LYS A 891 -29.17 -26.67 2.09
N ASN A 892 -30.12 -26.11 2.84
CA ASN A 892 -31.47 -25.84 2.33
C ASN A 892 -31.63 -24.48 1.62
N LYS A 893 -30.76 -23.50 1.86
CA LYS A 893 -30.80 -22.19 1.18
C LYS A 893 -29.96 -22.11 -0.10
N SER A 894 -28.90 -22.92 -0.26
CA SER A 894 -28.05 -22.87 -1.47
C SER A 894 -28.72 -23.52 -2.69
N LEU A 895 -29.66 -24.46 -2.48
CA LEU A 895 -30.34 -25.18 -3.56
C LEU A 895 -31.55 -24.45 -4.16
N GLN A 896 -32.04 -23.35 -3.57
CA GLN A 896 -33.12 -22.56 -4.17
C GLN A 896 -32.69 -21.76 -5.41
N GLY A 897 -31.41 -21.80 -5.80
CA GLY A 897 -30.92 -21.27 -7.07
C GLY A 897 -30.88 -22.28 -8.24
N ARG A 898 -31.31 -23.53 -8.04
CA ARG A 898 -31.42 -24.55 -9.10
C ARG A 898 -32.87 -24.99 -9.31
N SER A 899 -33.74 -24.05 -9.69
CA SER A 899 -34.95 -24.35 -10.49
C SER A 899 -35.55 -23.10 -11.12
N LYS A 900 -35.04 -22.73 -12.31
CA LYS A 900 -35.80 -22.42 -13.54
C LYS A 900 -34.84 -21.99 -14.64
#